data_AF-A0A1M2VIM9-F1
#
_entry.id   AF-A0A1M2VIM9-F1
#
_cell.length_a   1.000
_cell.length_b   1.000
_cell.length_c   1.000
_cell.angle_alpha   90.00
_cell.angle_beta   90.00
_cell.angle_gamma   90.00
#
_symmetry.space_group_name_H-M   'P 1'
#
loop_
_entity.id
_entity.type
_entity.pdbx_description
1 polymer ?
#
loop_
_entity_poly.entity_id
_entity_poly.type
_entity_poly.pdbx_seq_one_letter_code
_entity_poly.pdbx_strand_id
1 'polypeptide(L)'
;MADSMDMPSAVAWRQTCRENYAHVTSSLKRNRLKLVGMFLSPTSAFDTLLGECNGVLGGDAALSYVLRTEAINPSVLDVYLPANTYESFIHRMIRVEGFAQGVMIAVETQFEGEYIRSRQVTYRTEFNMTNGRKIAVWKSATCSPCMPITAAVNTIYVNFVNNVAFGCAYPALTLARRGLINGRLVPEVKFPDEMQSMTRLRSAGFSFAHTPYHWSEYNAPRGWRPSYYEYYPCFPHLYACEGQERRFTDTGSALFFTDPLSETITSIRRRGQAPFGVMVIWRMVSRELANQELANMHHEPGTIPTSMWAMSYVERGSSMQTERFMRRRDNKPSQENLSVRLPGEVSIDIADMMDLRTLTVWRTTCQLHLYDSSISLADTVDTTLRRFFQSPDVALELLEGSDAVVCGEAALEIVLRGAIAPADVLDIIVTDEYYDLLISQLVQYEGVHEKIIRVTDVDIDQTTGAHRHITAVSRCELYGSREIYIHSTDMNSAVSPLAKMPCTAMMNFMNSTTIGCAYPDLTLASKNLVCDKIARTAIFPHEAAACDRIKARGVQTVRPPERCADRAQARLTEDQVELTGKDGAYLCPLTARFFGDRYSMMISINPDRVDKSIIPWGAMVVFRLPTSTQCDGEHEIDVEVLPPTVTLLETVIGGETGMRHIELYKSDVAECPEIVRSVSHEP
;
A
#
# COMPACT_ATOMS: atom_id res chain seq x y z
N MET A 1 -35.03 16.70 -7.21
CA MET A 1 -34.74 15.49 -8.01
C MET A 1 -33.53 14.73 -7.49
N ALA A 2 -32.32 15.33 -7.42
CA ALA A 2 -31.13 14.67 -6.87
C ALA A 2 -31.37 14.02 -5.49
N ASP A 3 -32.05 14.74 -4.59
CA ASP A 3 -32.29 14.30 -3.21
C ASP A 3 -33.12 13.01 -3.11
N SER A 4 -33.98 12.73 -4.10
CA SER A 4 -34.89 11.57 -4.13
C SER A 4 -34.39 10.40 -4.99
N MET A 5 -33.23 10.52 -5.63
CA MET A 5 -32.64 9.42 -6.42
C MET A 5 -31.98 8.39 -5.50
N ASP A 6 -32.01 7.11 -5.89
CA ASP A 6 -31.11 6.12 -5.31
C ASP A 6 -29.64 6.42 -5.66
N MET A 7 -28.70 5.78 -4.96
CA MET A 7 -27.28 6.07 -5.14
C MET A 7 -26.78 5.75 -6.56
N PRO A 8 -27.09 4.59 -7.17
CA PRO A 8 -26.70 4.31 -8.55
C PRO A 8 -27.20 5.36 -9.55
N SER A 9 -28.48 5.74 -9.46
CA SER A 9 -29.10 6.73 -10.34
C SER A 9 -28.50 8.12 -10.14
N ALA A 10 -28.26 8.52 -8.89
CA ALA A 10 -27.62 9.79 -8.58
C ALA A 10 -26.20 9.86 -9.17
N VAL A 11 -25.39 8.81 -8.99
CA VAL A 11 -24.02 8.77 -9.53
C VAL A 11 -24.02 8.74 -11.06
N ALA A 12 -24.91 7.96 -11.69
CA ALA A 12 -25.03 7.94 -13.15
C ALA A 12 -25.48 9.30 -13.69
N TRP A 13 -26.47 9.94 -13.05
CA TRP A 13 -26.95 11.26 -13.44
C TRP A 13 -25.88 12.34 -13.29
N ARG A 14 -25.05 12.25 -12.24
CA ARG A 14 -23.90 13.14 -12.00
C ARG A 14 -22.92 13.17 -13.18
N GLN A 15 -22.78 12.08 -13.93
CA GLN A 15 -21.83 11.96 -15.04
C GLN A 15 -22.32 12.60 -16.35
N THR A 16 -23.57 13.07 -16.41
CA THR A 16 -24.18 13.51 -17.68
C THR A 16 -23.84 14.95 -18.09
N CYS A 17 -23.77 15.90 -17.15
CA CYS A 17 -23.37 17.29 -17.42
C CYS A 17 -22.88 18.01 -16.15
N ARG A 18 -22.29 19.21 -16.29
CA ARG A 18 -21.78 20.00 -15.16
C ARG A 18 -22.85 20.46 -14.17
N GLU A 19 -24.06 20.73 -14.63
CA GLU A 19 -25.17 21.16 -13.77
C GLU A 19 -25.68 19.99 -12.92
N ASN A 20 -25.88 18.82 -13.54
CA ASN A 20 -26.22 17.58 -12.83
C ASN A 20 -25.10 17.17 -11.88
N TYR A 21 -23.84 17.40 -12.27
CA TYR A 21 -22.70 17.24 -11.38
C TYR A 21 -22.87 18.07 -10.09
N ALA A 22 -23.08 19.37 -10.23
CA ALA A 22 -23.24 20.28 -9.10
C ALA A 22 -24.44 19.89 -8.23
N HIS A 23 -25.59 19.56 -8.84
CA HIS A 23 -26.79 19.16 -8.10
C HIS A 23 -26.60 17.90 -7.28
N VAL A 24 -26.00 16.85 -7.85
CA VAL A 24 -25.77 15.59 -7.13
C VAL A 24 -24.71 15.78 -6.04
N THR A 25 -23.61 16.49 -6.32
CA THR A 25 -22.59 16.79 -5.32
C THR A 25 -23.16 17.58 -4.14
N SER A 26 -23.95 18.63 -4.39
CA SER A 26 -24.63 19.37 -3.33
C SER A 26 -25.63 18.50 -2.55
N SER A 27 -26.37 17.63 -3.23
CA SER A 27 -27.28 16.67 -2.58
C SER A 27 -26.54 15.71 -1.65
N LEU A 28 -25.42 15.14 -2.12
CA LEU A 28 -24.57 14.24 -1.34
C LEU A 28 -23.98 14.93 -0.10
N LYS A 29 -23.49 16.17 -0.23
CA LYS A 29 -23.00 16.97 0.91
C LYS A 29 -24.13 17.28 1.91
N ARG A 30 -25.29 17.75 1.42
CA ARG A 30 -26.47 18.01 2.28
C ARG A 30 -26.94 16.76 3.02
N ASN A 31 -26.97 15.60 2.36
CA ASN A 31 -27.38 14.35 2.99
C ASN A 31 -26.43 13.96 4.13
N ARG A 32 -25.10 14.07 3.92
CA ARG A 32 -24.11 13.82 4.97
C ARG A 32 -24.28 14.77 6.15
N LEU A 33 -24.39 16.07 5.89
CA LEU A 33 -24.57 17.08 6.93
C LEU A 33 -25.91 16.92 7.66
N LYS A 34 -26.98 16.49 6.98
CA LYS A 34 -28.26 16.15 7.60
C LYS A 34 -28.10 14.99 8.58
N LEU A 35 -27.40 13.92 8.19
CA LEU A 35 -27.14 12.76 9.07
C LEU A 35 -26.35 13.17 10.32
N VAL A 36 -25.27 13.93 10.17
CA VAL A 36 -24.49 14.45 11.31
C VAL A 36 -25.34 15.40 12.17
N GLY A 37 -26.15 16.25 11.54
CA GLY A 37 -27.02 17.24 12.20
C GLY A 37 -28.12 16.64 13.06
N MET A 38 -28.42 15.35 12.89
CA MET A 38 -29.31 14.64 13.80
C MET A 38 -28.68 14.46 15.19
N PHE A 39 -27.36 14.49 15.32
CA PHE A 39 -26.64 14.21 16.56
C PHE A 39 -26.10 15.47 17.24
N LEU A 40 -25.56 16.41 16.45
CA LEU A 40 -24.85 17.57 16.96
C LEU A 40 -24.99 18.79 16.04
N SER A 41 -24.79 19.97 16.63
CA SER A 41 -24.62 21.24 15.91
C SER A 41 -23.43 21.98 16.56
N PRO A 42 -22.45 22.50 15.81
CA PRO A 42 -22.44 22.74 14.36
C PRO A 42 -21.89 21.57 13.51
N THR A 43 -22.61 21.19 12.44
CA THR A 43 -22.29 20.03 11.58
C THR A 43 -21.05 20.22 10.71
N SER A 44 -20.81 21.43 10.21
CA SER A 44 -19.66 21.73 9.35
C SER A 44 -18.34 21.65 10.11
N ALA A 45 -18.32 22.08 11.37
CA ALA A 45 -17.14 21.96 12.22
C ALA A 45 -16.80 20.49 12.47
N PHE A 46 -17.82 19.65 12.67
CA PHE A 46 -17.61 18.21 12.86
C PHE A 46 -17.11 17.53 11.58
N ASP A 47 -17.66 17.87 10.42
CA ASP A 47 -17.20 17.37 9.13
C ASP A 47 -15.74 17.76 8.84
N THR A 48 -15.34 18.97 9.27
CA THR A 48 -13.95 19.45 9.19
C THR A 48 -13.04 18.66 10.11
N LEU A 49 -13.43 18.50 11.38
CA LEU A 49 -12.71 17.71 12.38
C LEU A 49 -12.53 16.26 11.92
N LEU A 50 -13.57 15.66 11.34
CA LEU A 50 -13.54 14.32 10.78
C LEU A 50 -12.48 14.21 9.66
N GLY A 51 -12.43 15.19 8.76
CA GLY A 51 -11.42 15.24 7.70
C GLY A 51 -9.99 15.41 8.23
N GLU A 52 -9.78 16.30 9.20
CA GLU A 52 -8.46 16.57 9.79
C GLU A 52 -7.90 15.36 10.57
N CYS A 53 -8.76 14.59 11.21
CA CYS A 53 -8.37 13.39 11.94
C CYS A 53 -8.40 12.11 11.09
N ASN A 54 -8.58 12.22 9.78
CA ASN A 54 -8.73 11.08 8.86
C ASN A 54 -9.81 10.09 9.30
N GLY A 55 -10.87 10.59 9.93
CA GLY A 55 -11.99 9.77 10.39
C GLY A 55 -12.97 9.42 9.29
N VAL A 56 -13.76 8.38 9.54
CA VAL A 56 -14.89 8.00 8.69
C VAL A 56 -16.12 7.71 9.53
N LEU A 57 -17.29 7.95 8.96
CA LEU A 57 -18.56 7.46 9.48
C LEU A 57 -18.75 6.02 9.02
N GLY A 58 -19.24 5.15 9.91
CA GLY A 58 -19.66 3.79 9.57
C GLY A 58 -21.08 3.48 10.07
N GLY A 59 -21.36 2.20 10.33
CA GLY A 59 -22.61 1.75 10.95
C GLY A 59 -23.88 2.18 10.22
N ASP A 60 -24.93 2.47 10.98
CA ASP A 60 -26.25 2.87 10.46
C ASP A 60 -26.19 4.18 9.66
N ALA A 61 -25.29 5.11 10.02
CA ALA A 61 -25.14 6.38 9.32
C ALA A 61 -24.56 6.20 7.91
N ALA A 62 -23.47 5.42 7.76
CA ALA A 62 -22.91 5.11 6.45
C ALA A 62 -23.87 4.29 5.60
N LEU A 63 -24.58 3.32 6.20
CA LEU A 63 -25.58 2.51 5.51
C LEU A 63 -26.77 3.37 5.02
N SER A 64 -27.30 4.26 5.87
CA SER A 64 -28.36 5.21 5.50
C SER A 64 -27.91 6.14 4.36
N TYR A 65 -26.66 6.61 4.40
CA TYR A 65 -26.08 7.43 3.34
C TYR A 65 -25.98 6.70 1.99
N VAL A 66 -25.45 5.47 1.99
CA VAL A 66 -25.29 4.63 0.79
C VAL A 66 -26.65 4.27 0.18
N LEU A 67 -27.64 3.94 1.02
CA LEU A 67 -28.99 3.60 0.55
C LEU A 67 -29.89 4.79 0.26
N ARG A 68 -29.49 6.00 0.69
CA ARG A 68 -30.26 7.25 0.59
C ARG A 68 -31.70 7.08 1.10
N THR A 69 -31.87 6.42 2.24
CA THR A 69 -33.19 6.04 2.76
C THR A 69 -33.38 6.48 4.21
N GLU A 70 -34.50 7.15 4.50
CA GLU A 70 -34.88 7.56 5.85
C GLU A 70 -35.41 6.40 6.71
N ALA A 71 -35.67 5.25 6.09
CA ALA A 71 -36.06 4.02 6.80
C ALA A 71 -34.98 3.55 7.79
N ILE A 72 -33.72 3.95 7.56
CA ILE A 72 -32.62 3.74 8.48
C ILE A 72 -32.41 5.07 9.19
N ASN A 73 -32.92 5.15 10.42
CA ASN A 73 -32.81 6.30 11.30
C ASN A 73 -31.75 5.98 12.38
N PRO A 74 -30.49 6.40 12.20
CA PRO A 74 -29.41 6.03 13.11
C PRO A 74 -29.70 6.61 14.50
N SER A 75 -29.69 5.78 15.54
CA SER A 75 -29.74 6.23 16.94
C SER A 75 -28.36 6.50 17.53
N VAL A 76 -27.33 5.92 16.90
CA VAL A 76 -25.92 6.08 17.21
C VAL A 76 -25.19 6.54 15.95
N LEU A 77 -24.30 7.53 16.08
CA LEU A 77 -23.39 7.95 15.03
C LEU A 77 -22.05 7.25 15.26
N ASP A 78 -21.76 6.22 14.48
CA ASP A 78 -20.48 5.50 14.54
C ASP A 78 -19.39 6.25 13.78
N VAL A 79 -18.36 6.66 14.50
CA VAL A 79 -17.18 7.38 13.99
C VAL A 79 -15.97 6.50 14.21
N TYR A 80 -15.26 6.14 13.16
CA TYR A 80 -14.04 5.35 13.24
C TYR A 80 -12.83 6.22 12.98
N LEU A 81 -11.82 6.10 13.83
CA LEU A 81 -10.61 6.89 13.78
C LEU A 81 -9.36 6.01 13.73
N PRO A 82 -8.31 6.44 13.00
CA PRO A 82 -6.96 5.91 13.18
C PRO A 82 -6.52 5.90 14.66
N ALA A 83 -5.71 4.92 15.05
CA ALA A 83 -5.12 4.85 16.38
C ALA A 83 -4.38 6.14 16.80
N ASN A 84 -3.69 6.78 15.86
CA ASN A 84 -2.84 7.96 16.09
C ASN A 84 -3.61 9.30 16.14
N THR A 85 -4.86 9.38 15.65
CA THR A 85 -5.65 10.63 15.66
C THR A 85 -6.80 10.61 16.67
N TYR A 86 -7.08 9.45 17.27
CA TYR A 86 -8.18 9.26 18.23
C TYR A 86 -8.16 10.26 19.39
N GLU A 87 -7.04 10.35 20.12
CA GLU A 87 -6.96 11.22 21.31
C GLU A 87 -7.17 12.70 20.96
N SER A 88 -6.59 13.14 19.84
CA SER A 88 -6.76 14.50 19.32
C SER A 88 -8.22 14.80 18.98
N PHE A 89 -8.91 13.85 18.36
CA PHE A 89 -10.33 13.98 18.04
C PHE A 89 -11.20 14.08 19.31
N ILE A 90 -11.01 13.18 20.28
CA ILE A 90 -11.76 13.18 21.55
C ILE A 90 -11.54 14.49 22.30
N HIS A 91 -10.30 14.93 22.41
CA HIS A 91 -9.94 16.19 23.06
C HIS A 91 -10.63 17.40 22.43
N ARG A 92 -10.66 17.47 21.09
CA ARG A 92 -11.34 18.54 20.36
C ARG A 92 -12.87 18.47 20.48
N MET A 93 -13.45 17.28 20.51
CA MET A 93 -14.88 17.08 20.78
C MET A 93 -15.29 17.62 22.15
N ILE A 94 -14.43 17.48 23.17
CA ILE A 94 -14.72 17.94 24.54
C ILE A 94 -14.45 19.44 24.70
N ARG A 95 -13.42 20.01 24.04
CA ARG A 95 -12.99 21.39 24.28
C ARG A 95 -13.65 22.45 23.40
N VAL A 96 -14.12 22.10 22.21
CA VAL A 96 -14.74 23.09 21.31
C VAL A 96 -16.16 23.37 21.80
N GLU A 97 -16.43 24.63 22.19
CA GLU A 97 -17.70 25.07 22.80
C GLU A 97 -18.94 24.60 22.03
N GLY A 98 -18.87 24.53 20.70
CA GLY A 98 -19.97 24.04 19.87
C GLY A 98 -20.32 22.57 20.07
N PHE A 99 -19.36 21.69 20.33
CA PHE A 99 -19.63 20.27 20.57
C PHE A 99 -19.98 20.00 22.02
N ALA A 100 -19.26 20.63 22.96
CA ALA A 100 -19.42 20.42 24.39
C ALA A 100 -20.84 20.72 24.89
N GLN A 101 -21.51 21.75 24.33
CA GLN A 101 -22.88 22.11 24.70
C GLN A 101 -23.91 21.00 24.42
N GLY A 102 -23.62 20.12 23.46
CA GLY A 102 -24.50 19.00 23.11
C GLY A 102 -24.26 17.73 23.92
N VAL A 103 -23.12 17.64 24.63
CA VAL A 103 -22.69 16.42 25.33
C VAL A 103 -23.14 16.45 26.79
N MET A 104 -23.89 15.44 27.20
CA MET A 104 -24.28 15.24 28.60
C MET A 104 -23.21 14.45 29.37
N ILE A 105 -22.78 13.32 28.80
CA ILE A 105 -21.86 12.36 29.45
C ILE A 105 -20.99 11.73 28.37
N ALA A 106 -19.69 11.58 28.65
CA ALA A 106 -18.76 10.76 27.88
C ALA A 106 -18.40 9.50 28.68
N VAL A 107 -18.61 8.32 28.08
CA VAL A 107 -18.25 7.03 28.68
C VAL A 107 -17.17 6.39 27.83
N GLU A 108 -16.05 6.03 28.44
CA GLU A 108 -14.96 5.34 27.76
C GLU A 108 -14.97 3.85 28.10
N THR A 109 -14.79 3.01 27.08
CA THR A 109 -14.70 1.56 27.20
C THR A 109 -13.44 1.09 26.51
N GLN A 110 -12.56 0.44 27.26
CA GLN A 110 -11.39 -0.24 26.73
C GLN A 110 -11.75 -1.70 26.43
N PHE A 111 -11.31 -2.20 25.28
CA PHE A 111 -11.49 -3.59 24.90
C PHE A 111 -10.16 -4.34 25.03
N GLU A 112 -10.24 -5.65 25.23
CA GLU A 112 -9.07 -6.52 25.40
C GLU A 112 -9.26 -7.87 24.67
N GLY A 113 -8.16 -8.62 24.51
CA GLY A 113 -8.18 -10.02 24.10
C GLY A 113 -8.81 -10.28 22.72
N GLU A 114 -9.78 -11.20 22.69
CA GLU A 114 -10.46 -11.61 21.45
C GLU A 114 -11.31 -10.49 20.83
N TYR A 115 -11.77 -9.50 21.61
CA TYR A 115 -12.52 -8.38 21.07
C TYR A 115 -11.65 -7.55 20.12
N ILE A 116 -10.43 -7.18 20.56
CA ILE A 116 -9.49 -6.44 19.71
C ILE A 116 -9.17 -7.27 18.46
N ARG A 117 -8.92 -8.57 18.59
CA ARG A 117 -8.59 -9.44 17.45
C ARG A 117 -9.75 -9.56 16.45
N SER A 118 -10.97 -9.69 16.93
CA SER A 118 -12.16 -9.88 16.10
C SER A 118 -12.72 -8.60 15.51
N ARG A 119 -12.65 -7.47 16.23
CA ARG A 119 -13.23 -6.18 15.82
C ARG A 119 -12.22 -5.16 15.36
N GLN A 120 -10.93 -5.37 15.63
CA GLN A 120 -9.86 -4.42 15.34
C GLN A 120 -10.10 -3.05 16.00
N VAL A 121 -10.67 -3.06 17.20
CA VAL A 121 -10.98 -1.86 18.00
C VAL A 121 -10.34 -2.00 19.38
N THR A 122 -9.62 -0.97 19.83
CA THR A 122 -8.99 -0.93 21.16
C THR A 122 -9.79 -0.14 22.18
N TYR A 123 -10.44 0.95 21.77
CA TYR A 123 -11.22 1.83 22.64
C TYR A 123 -12.50 2.30 21.96
N ARG A 124 -13.53 2.59 22.77
CA ARG A 124 -14.76 3.28 22.37
C ARG A 124 -15.04 4.41 23.36
N THR A 125 -15.22 5.63 22.88
CA THR A 125 -15.80 6.73 23.66
C THR A 125 -17.21 7.00 23.15
N GLU A 126 -18.19 6.88 24.03
CA GLU A 126 -19.58 7.18 23.76
C GLU A 126 -19.98 8.53 24.35
N PHE A 127 -20.43 9.45 23.49
CA PHE A 127 -21.01 10.74 23.89
C PHE A 127 -22.53 10.63 23.87
N ASN A 128 -23.15 10.76 25.04
CA ASN A 128 -24.60 10.88 25.18
C ASN A 128 -25.02 12.32 24.91
N MET A 129 -25.83 12.53 23.88
CA MET A 129 -26.24 13.87 23.46
C MET A 129 -27.52 14.31 24.15
N THR A 130 -27.71 15.62 24.33
CA THR A 130 -28.90 16.21 24.98
C THR A 130 -30.23 15.88 24.27
N ASN A 131 -30.18 15.52 22.99
CA ASN A 131 -31.34 15.08 22.21
C ASN A 131 -31.66 13.58 22.35
N GLY A 132 -30.98 12.86 23.25
CA GLY A 132 -31.16 11.43 23.52
C GLY A 132 -30.47 10.50 22.52
N ARG A 133 -29.75 11.04 21.53
CA ARG A 133 -28.93 10.25 20.60
C ARG A 133 -27.50 10.09 21.12
N LYS A 134 -26.72 9.24 20.47
CA LYS A 134 -25.35 8.92 20.89
C LYS A 134 -24.36 9.10 19.75
N ILE A 135 -23.13 9.48 20.06
CA ILE A 135 -21.99 9.40 19.14
C ILE A 135 -21.01 8.38 19.71
N ALA A 136 -20.73 7.31 18.97
CA ALA A 136 -19.75 6.30 19.36
C ALA A 136 -18.49 6.51 18.53
N VAL A 137 -17.40 6.90 19.18
CA VAL A 137 -16.10 7.09 18.57
C VAL A 137 -15.24 5.87 18.85
N TRP A 138 -14.83 5.17 17.80
CA TRP A 138 -14.12 3.90 17.83
C TRP A 138 -12.65 4.10 17.45
N LYS A 139 -11.74 3.73 18.36
CA LYS A 139 -10.31 3.71 18.10
C LYS A 139 -9.95 2.42 17.37
N SER A 140 -9.54 2.54 16.11
CA SER A 140 -8.97 1.41 15.37
C SER A 140 -7.72 0.88 16.08
N ALA A 141 -7.53 -0.44 16.05
CA ALA A 141 -6.29 -1.10 16.48
C ALA A 141 -5.11 -0.80 15.54
N THR A 142 -5.37 -0.13 14.42
CA THR A 142 -4.38 0.22 13.40
C THR A 142 -4.48 1.70 13.03
N CYS A 143 -3.61 2.18 12.14
CA CYS A 143 -3.72 3.51 11.56
C CYS A 143 -4.87 3.64 10.53
N SER A 144 -5.63 2.58 10.27
CA SER A 144 -6.76 2.59 9.33
C SER A 144 -8.09 2.67 10.07
N PRO A 145 -8.90 3.72 9.89
CA PRO A 145 -10.25 3.78 10.44
C PRO A 145 -11.21 2.78 9.77
N CYS A 146 -10.85 2.23 8.60
CA CYS A 146 -11.66 1.22 7.92
C CYS A 146 -11.46 -0.19 8.49
N MET A 147 -10.40 -0.44 9.26
CA MET A 147 -10.12 -1.78 9.80
C MET A 147 -11.26 -2.31 10.70
N PRO A 148 -11.86 -1.51 11.61
CA PRO A 148 -13.06 -1.93 12.33
C PRO A 148 -14.29 -2.17 11.46
N ILE A 149 -14.43 -1.39 10.37
CA ILE A 149 -15.57 -1.48 9.44
C ILE A 149 -15.53 -2.82 8.70
N THR A 150 -14.35 -3.36 8.48
CA THR A 150 -14.16 -4.56 7.66
C THR A 150 -14.16 -5.82 8.50
N ALA A 151 -13.90 -5.64 9.79
CA ALA A 151 -14.24 -6.56 10.87
C ALA A 151 -15.72 -6.50 11.30
N ALA A 152 -16.59 -5.84 10.53
CA ALA A 152 -18.02 -5.79 10.81
C ALA A 152 -18.65 -7.21 10.85
N VAL A 153 -19.64 -7.38 11.72
CA VAL A 153 -20.32 -8.67 11.93
C VAL A 153 -21.21 -9.08 10.78
N ASN A 154 -21.48 -8.16 9.87
CA ASN A 154 -22.19 -8.44 8.66
C ASN A 154 -21.76 -7.52 7.53
N THR A 155 -22.01 -7.94 6.30
CA THR A 155 -21.56 -7.22 5.10
C THR A 155 -22.25 -5.87 4.87
N ILE A 156 -23.42 -5.64 5.47
CA ILE A 156 -24.15 -4.36 5.32
C ILE A 156 -23.51 -3.21 6.11
N TYR A 157 -22.64 -3.51 7.08
CA TYR A 157 -21.90 -2.48 7.80
C TYR A 157 -20.50 -2.24 7.23
N VAL A 158 -20.11 -2.95 6.17
CA VAL A 158 -18.83 -2.74 5.48
C VAL A 158 -18.96 -1.58 4.48
N ASN A 159 -19.34 -0.42 5.01
CA ASN A 159 -19.56 0.84 4.32
C ASN A 159 -18.90 1.96 5.11
N PHE A 160 -18.40 2.99 4.42
CA PHE A 160 -17.88 4.19 5.06
C PHE A 160 -18.28 5.46 4.31
N VAL A 161 -18.29 6.57 5.03
CA VAL A 161 -18.50 7.93 4.47
C VAL A 161 -17.58 8.90 5.19
N ASN A 162 -16.87 9.76 4.47
CA ASN A 162 -16.15 10.89 5.06
C ASN A 162 -16.46 12.19 4.30
N ASN A 163 -15.65 13.22 4.54
CA ASN A 163 -15.85 14.53 3.93
C ASN A 163 -15.57 14.55 2.40
N VAL A 164 -14.81 13.58 1.89
CA VAL A 164 -14.25 13.54 0.53
C VAL A 164 -14.82 12.41 -0.33
N ALA A 165 -15.10 11.25 0.27
CA ALA A 165 -15.45 10.01 -0.40
C ALA A 165 -16.38 9.14 0.47
N PHE A 166 -16.96 8.14 -0.17
CA PHE A 166 -17.74 7.10 0.48
C PHE A 166 -17.57 5.79 -0.29
N GLY A 167 -17.71 4.67 0.40
CA GLY A 167 -17.61 3.36 -0.22
C GLY A 167 -18.50 2.31 0.43
N CYS A 168 -18.76 1.27 -0.35
CA CYS A 168 -19.54 0.10 -0.01
C CYS A 168 -18.82 -1.14 -0.55
N ALA A 169 -18.46 -2.07 0.34
CA ALA A 169 -17.70 -3.25 -0.06
C ALA A 169 -18.60 -4.28 -0.75
N TYR A 170 -19.89 -4.28 -0.44
CA TYR A 170 -20.84 -5.27 -0.96
C TYR A 170 -22.07 -4.61 -1.59
N PRO A 171 -21.92 -3.72 -2.60
CA PRO A 171 -23.02 -2.95 -3.19
C PRO A 171 -24.15 -3.84 -3.69
N ALA A 172 -23.85 -4.99 -4.31
CA ALA A 172 -24.86 -5.94 -4.77
C ALA A 172 -25.75 -6.45 -3.62
N LEU A 173 -25.16 -6.78 -2.46
CA LEU A 173 -25.88 -7.22 -1.27
C LEU A 173 -26.58 -6.05 -0.57
N THR A 174 -25.83 -4.98 -0.28
CA THR A 174 -26.31 -3.81 0.47
C THR A 174 -27.48 -3.14 -0.23
N LEU A 175 -27.39 -2.86 -1.54
CA LEU A 175 -28.48 -2.23 -2.30
C LEU A 175 -29.72 -3.15 -2.40
N ALA A 176 -29.51 -4.47 -2.37
CA ALA A 176 -30.59 -5.45 -2.30
C ALA A 176 -31.15 -5.67 -0.87
N ARG A 177 -30.69 -4.89 0.13
CA ARG A 177 -31.00 -5.04 1.56
C ARG A 177 -30.70 -6.43 2.10
N ARG A 178 -29.55 -6.98 1.70
CA ARG A 178 -29.06 -8.29 2.12
C ARG A 178 -27.75 -8.17 2.87
N GLY A 179 -27.62 -8.92 3.96
CA GLY A 179 -26.39 -8.99 4.76
C GLY A 179 -25.95 -10.41 4.99
N LEU A 180 -24.68 -10.70 4.72
CA LEU A 180 -24.07 -11.95 5.16
C LEU A 180 -23.57 -11.75 6.58
N ILE A 181 -23.94 -12.64 7.50
CA ILE A 181 -23.48 -12.64 8.88
C ILE A 181 -22.14 -13.37 8.94
N ASN A 182 -21.15 -12.70 9.55
CA ASN A 182 -19.86 -13.28 9.85
C ASN A 182 -19.98 -14.40 10.88
N GLY A 183 -20.13 -15.63 10.37
CA GLY A 183 -20.24 -16.84 11.17
C GLY A 183 -18.93 -17.24 11.86
N ARG A 184 -17.82 -16.54 11.58
CA ARG A 184 -16.50 -16.80 12.19
C ARG A 184 -16.23 -15.98 13.44
N LEU A 185 -17.10 -15.04 13.78
CA LEU A 185 -16.95 -14.34 15.05
C LEU A 185 -17.22 -15.33 16.18
N VAL A 186 -16.25 -15.42 17.10
CA VAL A 186 -16.27 -16.36 18.23
C VAL A 186 -17.60 -16.21 18.96
N PRO A 187 -18.40 -17.28 19.13
CA PRO A 187 -19.71 -17.24 19.80
C PRO A 187 -19.69 -16.62 21.20
N GLU A 188 -18.51 -16.56 21.80
CA GLU A 188 -18.24 -16.06 23.15
C GLU A 188 -18.22 -14.53 23.21
N VAL A 189 -17.96 -13.83 22.10
CA VAL A 189 -17.98 -12.36 22.07
C VAL A 189 -19.41 -11.89 21.83
N LYS A 190 -20.17 -11.74 22.92
CA LYS A 190 -21.50 -11.14 22.88
C LYS A 190 -21.37 -9.64 22.69
N PHE A 191 -21.82 -9.14 21.55
CA PHE A 191 -21.97 -7.71 21.31
C PHE A 191 -23.41 -7.29 21.64
N PRO A 192 -23.66 -6.64 22.78
CA PRO A 192 -25.03 -6.39 23.26
C PRO A 192 -25.88 -5.54 22.28
N ASP A 193 -25.24 -4.67 21.51
CA ASP A 193 -25.92 -3.75 20.59
C ASP A 193 -26.23 -4.37 19.21
N GLU A 194 -25.60 -5.49 18.84
CA GLU A 194 -25.68 -6.03 17.48
C GLU A 194 -27.00 -6.75 17.21
N MET A 195 -27.48 -7.54 18.16
CA MET A 195 -28.78 -8.21 18.05
C MET A 195 -29.92 -7.19 17.92
N GLN A 196 -29.84 -6.08 18.66
CA GLN A 196 -30.79 -4.99 18.53
C GLN A 196 -30.69 -4.33 17.16
N SER A 197 -29.48 -4.10 16.67
CA SER A 197 -29.24 -3.49 15.37
C SER A 197 -29.74 -4.37 14.21
N MET A 198 -29.49 -5.68 14.25
CA MET A 198 -30.07 -6.63 13.28
C MET A 198 -31.60 -6.67 13.34
N THR A 199 -32.19 -6.59 14.54
CA THR A 199 -33.65 -6.53 14.70
C THR A 199 -34.22 -5.27 14.06
N ARG A 200 -33.61 -4.10 14.31
CA ARG A 200 -34.00 -2.84 13.65
C ARG A 200 -33.92 -2.94 12.13
N LEU A 201 -32.85 -3.52 11.60
CA LEU A 201 -32.65 -3.66 10.16
C LEU A 201 -33.62 -4.65 9.52
N ARG A 202 -33.96 -5.75 10.19
CA ARG A 202 -35.05 -6.64 9.73
C ARG A 202 -36.38 -5.90 9.61
N SER A 203 -36.71 -5.04 10.59
CA SER A 203 -37.89 -4.16 10.51
C SER A 203 -37.80 -3.15 9.37
N ALA A 204 -36.59 -2.76 8.95
CA ALA A 204 -36.33 -1.93 7.77
C ALA A 204 -36.26 -2.73 6.45
N GLY A 205 -36.69 -4.00 6.46
CA GLY A 205 -36.78 -4.86 5.28
C GLY A 205 -35.48 -5.55 4.89
N PHE A 206 -34.48 -5.63 5.77
CA PHE A 206 -33.26 -6.37 5.50
C PHE A 206 -33.41 -7.86 5.76
N SER A 207 -32.77 -8.66 4.90
CA SER A 207 -32.63 -10.11 5.08
C SER A 207 -31.18 -10.45 5.40
N PHE A 208 -30.99 -11.41 6.30
CA PHE A 208 -29.67 -11.86 6.71
C PHE A 208 -29.52 -13.37 6.51
N ALA A 209 -28.33 -13.79 6.10
CA ALA A 209 -27.97 -15.19 5.93
C ALA A 209 -26.50 -15.40 6.27
N HIS A 210 -26.07 -16.63 6.51
CA HIS A 210 -24.64 -16.96 6.62
C HIS A 210 -24.00 -17.21 5.26
N THR A 211 -24.81 -17.57 4.25
CA THR A 211 -24.34 -17.84 2.90
C THR A 211 -25.30 -17.24 1.86
N PRO A 212 -24.81 -16.86 0.67
CA PRO A 212 -25.64 -16.23 -0.36
C PRO A 212 -26.78 -17.12 -0.88
N TYR A 213 -26.64 -18.45 -0.84
CA TYR A 213 -27.63 -19.42 -1.36
C TYR A 213 -28.99 -19.34 -0.69
N HIS A 214 -29.08 -18.72 0.48
CA HIS A 214 -30.36 -18.46 1.12
C HIS A 214 -31.29 -17.59 0.28
N TRP A 215 -30.75 -16.86 -0.70
CA TRP A 215 -31.55 -16.08 -1.63
C TRP A 215 -31.42 -16.61 -3.06
N SER A 216 -32.57 -16.80 -3.71
CA SER A 216 -32.68 -17.55 -4.97
C SER A 216 -31.94 -16.92 -6.15
N GLU A 217 -31.68 -15.61 -6.12
CA GLU A 217 -30.95 -14.90 -7.16
C GLU A 217 -29.42 -14.97 -7.01
N TYR A 218 -28.91 -15.52 -5.91
CA TYR A 218 -27.51 -15.94 -5.77
C TYR A 218 -27.38 -17.46 -5.88
N ASN A 219 -28.30 -18.14 -6.56
CA ASN A 219 -28.14 -19.57 -6.85
C ASN A 219 -27.01 -19.78 -7.85
N ALA A 220 -26.20 -20.82 -7.62
CA ALA A 220 -25.15 -21.16 -8.55
C ALA A 220 -25.77 -21.62 -9.88
N PRO A 221 -25.17 -21.25 -11.03
CA PRO A 221 -25.59 -21.80 -12.31
C PRO A 221 -25.65 -23.32 -12.26
N ARG A 222 -26.66 -23.95 -12.88
CA ARG A 222 -26.75 -25.41 -12.96
C ARG A 222 -25.44 -25.98 -13.51
N GLY A 223 -24.79 -26.85 -12.75
CA GLY A 223 -23.51 -27.48 -13.12
C GLY A 223 -22.26 -26.81 -12.54
N TRP A 224 -22.40 -25.66 -11.87
CA TRP A 224 -21.30 -25.08 -11.11
C TRP A 224 -21.02 -25.95 -9.87
N ARG A 225 -19.85 -26.58 -9.81
CA ARG A 225 -19.39 -27.36 -8.67
C ARG A 225 -18.31 -26.55 -7.92
N PRO A 226 -18.38 -26.40 -6.58
CA PRO A 226 -17.26 -25.86 -5.83
C PRO A 226 -16.01 -26.68 -6.13
N SER A 227 -14.96 -26.05 -6.65
CA SER A 227 -13.73 -26.76 -7.03
C SER A 227 -12.84 -27.10 -5.82
N TYR A 228 -13.15 -26.59 -4.62
CA TYR A 228 -12.19 -26.65 -3.51
C TYR A 228 -12.61 -27.36 -2.22
N TYR A 229 -13.88 -27.41 -1.79
CA TYR A 229 -14.30 -28.26 -0.65
C TYR A 229 -15.83 -28.50 -0.69
N GLU A 230 -16.28 -29.60 -0.09
CA GLU A 230 -17.70 -29.95 0.09
C GLU A 230 -18.49 -28.96 0.96
N TYR A 231 -17.80 -28.01 1.62
CA TYR A 231 -18.39 -27.01 2.49
C TYR A 231 -18.52 -25.66 1.78
N TYR A 232 -19.71 -25.42 1.25
CA TYR A 232 -20.27 -24.13 0.79
C TYR A 232 -19.44 -23.31 -0.21
N PRO A 233 -19.93 -23.16 -1.44
CA PRO A 233 -19.20 -22.35 -2.39
C PRO A 233 -19.30 -20.86 -2.11
N CYS A 234 -18.19 -20.16 -2.24
CA CYS A 234 -18.08 -18.82 -1.72
C CYS A 234 -18.46 -17.72 -2.75
N PHE A 235 -18.87 -18.06 -3.98
CA PHE A 235 -19.24 -17.10 -5.06
C PHE A 235 -18.31 -15.89 -5.24
N PRO A 236 -16.99 -16.10 -5.37
CA PRO A 236 -16.04 -14.99 -5.50
C PRO A 236 -16.32 -14.15 -6.76
N HIS A 237 -16.82 -14.77 -7.83
CA HIS A 237 -17.18 -14.11 -9.09
C HIS A 237 -18.41 -13.19 -8.99
N LEU A 238 -19.23 -13.33 -7.94
CA LEU A 238 -20.36 -12.43 -7.67
C LEU A 238 -20.01 -11.38 -6.62
N TYR A 239 -18.80 -11.42 -6.07
CA TYR A 239 -18.38 -10.57 -4.95
C TYR A 239 -19.34 -10.65 -3.75
N ALA A 240 -20.02 -11.79 -3.62
CA ALA A 240 -20.98 -12.11 -2.56
C ALA A 240 -20.37 -13.09 -1.57
N CYS A 241 -19.04 -13.10 -1.45
CA CYS A 241 -18.33 -13.93 -0.51
C CYS A 241 -18.00 -13.15 0.75
N GLU A 242 -18.33 -13.71 1.90
CA GLU A 242 -17.81 -13.17 3.13
C GLU A 242 -16.28 -13.40 3.22
N GLY A 243 -15.79 -14.63 3.13
CA GLY A 243 -14.35 -14.93 3.25
C GLY A 243 -13.43 -14.45 2.11
N GLN A 244 -13.92 -13.76 1.08
CA GLN A 244 -13.12 -13.28 -0.05
C GLN A 244 -12.34 -12.03 0.36
N GLU A 245 -11.08 -11.92 -0.10
CA GLU A 245 -10.33 -10.67 0.02
C GLU A 245 -11.03 -9.56 -0.79
N ARG A 246 -11.27 -8.41 -0.15
CA ARG A 246 -11.96 -7.26 -0.75
C ARG A 246 -11.19 -5.96 -0.55
N ARG A 247 -11.37 -5.01 -1.47
CA ARG A 247 -10.82 -3.64 -1.46
C ARG A 247 -11.88 -2.67 -1.98
N PHE A 248 -11.92 -1.39 -1.55
CA PHE A 248 -12.98 -0.43 -1.99
C PHE A 248 -12.79 -0.10 -3.47
N THR A 249 -11.61 -0.42 -3.98
CA THR A 249 -11.20 -0.27 -5.36
C THR A 249 -11.40 -1.55 -6.18
N ASP A 250 -11.86 -2.66 -5.60
CA ASP A 250 -12.16 -3.88 -6.36
C ASP A 250 -13.44 -3.72 -7.18
N THR A 251 -13.55 -4.52 -8.23
CA THR A 251 -14.64 -4.58 -9.20
C THR A 251 -16.00 -4.92 -8.60
N GLY A 252 -16.00 -5.59 -7.44
CA GLY A 252 -17.21 -5.90 -6.68
C GLY A 252 -17.66 -4.82 -5.71
N SER A 253 -16.83 -3.80 -5.49
CA SER A 253 -17.05 -2.74 -4.52
C SER A 253 -17.51 -1.47 -5.22
N ALA A 254 -18.11 -0.56 -4.45
CA ALA A 254 -18.48 0.76 -4.91
C ALA A 254 -17.69 1.80 -4.13
N LEU A 255 -16.98 2.67 -4.83
CA LEU A 255 -16.21 3.76 -4.23
C LEU A 255 -16.40 5.02 -5.06
N PHE A 256 -16.80 6.10 -4.38
CA PHE A 256 -17.11 7.36 -5.04
C PHE A 256 -16.58 8.53 -4.23
N PHE A 257 -16.03 9.53 -4.92
CA PHE A 257 -15.76 10.84 -4.34
C PHE A 257 -17.06 11.62 -4.21
N THR A 258 -17.26 12.33 -3.11
CA THR A 258 -18.38 13.26 -2.92
C THR A 258 -18.31 14.41 -3.92
N ASP A 259 -17.11 14.96 -4.14
CA ASP A 259 -16.85 16.08 -5.05
C ASP A 259 -15.50 15.88 -5.78
N PRO A 260 -15.44 15.04 -6.83
CA PRO A 260 -14.18 14.74 -7.54
C PRO A 260 -13.56 15.94 -8.28
N LEU A 261 -14.25 17.07 -8.38
CA LEU A 261 -13.73 18.29 -9.02
C LEU A 261 -13.19 19.32 -8.02
N SER A 262 -13.59 19.29 -6.74
CA SER A 262 -13.13 20.29 -5.75
C SER A 262 -11.75 19.99 -5.19
N GLU A 263 -11.37 18.72 -5.10
CA GLU A 263 -10.07 18.30 -4.57
C GLU A 263 -9.37 17.37 -5.56
N THR A 264 -8.07 17.58 -5.74
CA THR A 264 -7.27 16.69 -6.58
C THR A 264 -7.04 15.37 -5.85
N ILE A 265 -7.08 14.25 -6.57
CA ILE A 265 -6.72 12.92 -6.03
C ILE A 265 -5.36 12.96 -5.33
N THR A 266 -4.41 13.72 -5.88
CA THR A 266 -3.08 13.94 -5.29
C THR A 266 -3.15 14.58 -3.90
N SER A 267 -4.02 15.58 -3.70
CA SER A 267 -4.21 16.23 -2.39
C SER A 267 -4.81 15.26 -1.37
N ILE A 268 -5.83 14.48 -1.76
CA ILE A 268 -6.48 13.49 -0.90
C ILE A 268 -5.46 12.41 -0.50
N ARG A 269 -4.68 11.92 -1.46
CA ARG A 269 -3.61 10.94 -1.25
C ARG A 269 -2.52 11.48 -0.31
N ARG A 270 -2.08 12.73 -0.49
CA ARG A 270 -1.08 13.37 0.38
C ARG A 270 -1.54 13.47 1.84
N ARG A 271 -2.83 13.68 2.08
CA ARG A 271 -3.41 13.71 3.45
C ARG A 271 -3.64 12.32 4.05
N GLY A 272 -3.48 11.24 3.26
CA GLY A 272 -3.80 9.88 3.69
C GLY A 272 -5.29 9.69 3.98
N GLN A 273 -6.17 10.48 3.37
CA GLN A 273 -7.63 10.40 3.58
C GLN A 273 -8.25 9.27 2.77
N ALA A 274 -9.35 8.69 3.29
CA ALA A 274 -10.04 7.60 2.63
C ALA A 274 -10.55 8.11 1.28
N PRO A 275 -10.33 7.38 0.18
CA PRO A 275 -10.02 5.95 0.13
C PRO A 275 -8.54 5.61 -0.08
N PHE A 276 -7.59 6.52 0.17
CA PHE A 276 -6.15 6.28 -0.03
C PHE A 276 -5.42 5.97 1.28
N GLY A 277 -4.16 5.51 1.18
CA GLY A 277 -3.30 5.18 2.31
C GLY A 277 -3.56 3.78 2.87
N VAL A 278 -3.25 3.57 4.17
CA VAL A 278 -3.51 2.32 4.92
C VAL A 278 -4.98 1.89 4.96
N MET A 279 -5.89 2.68 4.37
CA MET A 279 -7.32 2.40 4.27
C MET A 279 -7.75 1.50 3.11
N VAL A 280 -6.86 1.17 2.17
CA VAL A 280 -7.25 0.52 0.90
C VAL A 280 -7.32 -1.01 1.00
N ILE A 281 -6.63 -1.62 1.96
CA ILE A 281 -6.53 -3.09 2.11
C ILE A 281 -7.18 -3.47 3.43
N TRP A 282 -8.16 -4.37 3.43
CA TRP A 282 -8.90 -4.62 4.68
C TRP A 282 -9.47 -6.00 4.92
N ARG A 283 -9.32 -6.94 3.98
CA ARG A 283 -9.73 -8.33 4.24
C ARG A 283 -8.62 -9.28 3.85
N MET A 284 -7.58 -9.34 4.68
CA MET A 284 -6.72 -10.52 4.70
C MET A 284 -7.57 -11.70 5.16
N VAL A 285 -7.52 -12.81 4.41
CA VAL A 285 -8.14 -14.08 4.80
C VAL A 285 -7.74 -14.37 6.25
N SER A 286 -8.71 -14.71 7.10
CA SER A 286 -8.44 -14.89 8.53
C SER A 286 -7.33 -15.92 8.72
N ARG A 287 -6.32 -15.54 9.52
CA ARG A 287 -5.18 -16.36 9.97
C ARG A 287 -5.61 -17.71 10.55
N GLU A 288 -6.87 -17.85 10.96
CA GLU A 288 -7.47 -19.10 11.47
C GLU A 288 -7.74 -20.16 10.40
N LEU A 289 -7.99 -19.79 9.13
CA LEU A 289 -7.99 -20.79 8.05
C LEU A 289 -6.57 -21.35 7.88
N ALA A 290 -5.55 -20.49 7.87
CA ALA A 290 -4.15 -20.91 7.80
C ALA A 290 -3.72 -21.73 9.05
N ASN A 291 -4.20 -21.37 10.24
CA ASN A 291 -3.86 -22.06 11.48
C ASN A 291 -4.64 -23.38 11.67
N GLN A 292 -5.91 -23.48 11.24
CA GLN A 292 -6.62 -24.76 11.19
C GLN A 292 -6.07 -25.67 10.08
N GLU A 293 -5.60 -25.10 8.97
CA GLU A 293 -4.84 -25.83 7.94
C GLU A 293 -3.53 -26.40 8.54
N LEU A 294 -2.76 -25.60 9.29
CA LEU A 294 -1.55 -26.05 9.99
C LEU A 294 -1.84 -27.12 11.06
N ALA A 295 -2.92 -26.99 11.83
CA ALA A 295 -3.27 -27.94 12.89
C ALA A 295 -3.82 -29.28 12.37
N ASN A 296 -4.45 -29.29 11.19
CA ASN A 296 -5.01 -30.51 10.60
C ASN A 296 -4.06 -31.22 9.60
N MET A 297 -2.90 -30.64 9.27
CA MET A 297 -1.89 -31.19 8.34
C MET A 297 -0.92 -32.21 8.96
N HIS A 298 -1.29 -32.91 10.05
CA HIS A 298 -0.42 -33.94 10.65
C HIS A 298 -0.31 -35.27 9.86
N HIS A 299 -0.90 -35.39 8.66
CA HIS A 299 -0.78 -36.58 7.82
C HIS A 299 -0.64 -36.23 6.33
N GLU A 300 0.59 -35.90 5.91
CA GLU A 300 1.26 -36.20 4.63
C GLU A 300 2.21 -35.05 4.20
N PRO A 301 3.53 -35.29 4.12
CA PRO A 301 4.48 -34.29 3.66
C PRO A 301 4.45 -34.21 2.13
N GLY A 302 4.06 -33.07 1.57
CA GLY A 302 4.35 -32.79 0.15
C GLY A 302 3.37 -31.93 -0.64
N THR A 303 2.21 -31.56 -0.12
CA THR A 303 1.25 -30.73 -0.87
C THR A 303 0.59 -29.70 0.05
N ILE A 304 1.16 -28.50 0.05
CA ILE A 304 0.55 -27.31 0.66
C ILE A 304 -0.54 -26.81 -0.30
N PRO A 305 -1.81 -26.61 0.12
CA PRO A 305 -2.87 -26.11 -0.76
C PRO A 305 -2.54 -24.73 -1.35
N THR A 306 -2.79 -24.55 -2.65
CA THR A 306 -2.65 -23.29 -3.40
C THR A 306 -3.48 -22.13 -2.79
N SER A 307 -4.47 -22.42 -1.94
CA SER A 307 -5.25 -21.43 -1.19
C SER A 307 -4.47 -20.72 -0.08
N MET A 308 -3.31 -21.25 0.32
CA MET A 308 -2.38 -20.63 1.26
C MET A 308 -1.40 -19.65 0.60
N TRP A 309 -1.27 -19.73 -0.74
CA TRP A 309 -0.28 -18.98 -1.52
C TRP A 309 -0.87 -17.94 -2.47
N ALA A 310 -2.19 -17.76 -2.46
CA ALA A 310 -2.85 -16.69 -3.20
C ALA A 310 -2.69 -15.32 -2.49
N MET A 311 -1.44 -14.87 -2.29
CA MET A 311 -1.11 -13.47 -1.98
C MET A 311 -0.59 -12.68 -3.20
N SER A 312 -0.44 -13.33 -4.35
CA SER A 312 -0.26 -12.64 -5.62
C SER A 312 -0.62 -13.60 -6.74
N TYR A 313 -1.86 -13.57 -7.23
CA TYR A 313 -2.20 -13.74 -8.65
C TYR A 313 -3.73 -13.71 -8.85
N VAL A 314 -4.09 -13.29 -10.08
CA VAL A 314 -5.44 -13.22 -10.71
C VAL A 314 -6.27 -11.96 -10.45
N GLU A 315 -6.09 -10.96 -11.31
CA GLU A 315 -7.21 -10.47 -12.12
C GLU A 315 -6.78 -10.30 -13.59
N ARG A 316 -7.23 -11.23 -14.45
CA ARG A 316 -7.45 -10.91 -15.86
C ARG A 316 -8.76 -10.11 -15.94
N GLY A 317 -8.66 -8.91 -16.48
CA GLY A 317 -9.65 -8.31 -17.37
C GLY A 317 -10.93 -7.75 -16.73
N SER A 318 -10.99 -6.42 -16.63
CA SER A 318 -12.25 -5.67 -16.75
C SER A 318 -12.03 -4.19 -17.12
N SER A 319 -11.38 -3.92 -18.26
CA SER A 319 -11.49 -2.62 -18.97
C SER A 319 -12.69 -2.57 -19.96
N MET A 320 -13.54 -3.60 -19.99
CA MET A 320 -14.35 -3.89 -21.18
C MET A 320 -15.74 -3.22 -21.25
N GLN A 321 -16.11 -2.28 -20.37
CA GLN A 321 -17.41 -1.59 -20.47
C GLN A 321 -17.36 -0.10 -20.89
N THR A 322 -16.21 0.57 -20.79
CA THR A 322 -16.11 1.98 -21.22
C THR A 322 -15.64 2.13 -22.68
N GLU A 323 -14.84 1.18 -23.19
CA GLU A 323 -14.25 1.30 -24.53
C GLU A 323 -15.18 0.88 -25.68
N ARG A 324 -16.15 -0.02 -25.45
CA ARG A 324 -17.02 -0.52 -26.53
C ARG A 324 -18.02 0.49 -27.07
N PHE A 325 -18.26 1.61 -26.37
CA PHE A 325 -19.17 2.67 -26.86
C PHE A 325 -18.45 3.83 -27.56
N MET A 326 -17.11 3.93 -27.47
CA MET A 326 -16.36 5.03 -28.10
C MET A 326 -15.95 4.75 -29.56
N ARG A 327 -15.95 3.48 -30.02
CA ARG A 327 -15.60 3.12 -31.42
C ARG A 327 -16.70 3.36 -32.47
N ARG A 328 -17.76 4.12 -32.17
CA ARG A 328 -18.82 4.48 -33.16
C ARG A 328 -19.03 5.99 -33.29
N ARG A 329 -17.96 6.79 -33.20
CA ARG A 329 -18.03 8.24 -33.43
C ARG A 329 -16.84 8.76 -34.24
N ASP A 330 -16.64 8.19 -35.42
CA ASP A 330 -16.01 8.94 -36.51
C ASP A 330 -17.10 9.73 -37.24
N ASN A 331 -16.77 10.99 -37.58
CA ASN A 331 -17.59 12.03 -38.22
C ASN A 331 -18.26 13.06 -37.30
N LYS A 332 -17.46 13.75 -36.47
CA LYS A 332 -17.65 15.20 -36.29
C LYS A 332 -16.33 15.93 -36.54
N PRO A 333 -16.34 17.03 -37.33
CA PRO A 333 -15.13 17.80 -37.59
C PRO A 333 -14.68 18.48 -36.29
N SER A 334 -13.46 18.17 -35.87
CA SER A 334 -12.77 18.73 -34.72
C SER A 334 -12.44 20.20 -34.94
N GLN A 335 -12.67 21.03 -33.93
CA GLN A 335 -11.94 22.29 -33.78
C GLN A 335 -10.44 21.98 -33.78
N GLU A 336 -9.74 22.45 -34.80
CA GLU A 336 -8.28 22.46 -34.89
C GLU A 336 -7.73 23.38 -33.80
N ASN A 337 -7.37 22.81 -32.66
CA ASN A 337 -6.36 23.41 -31.81
C ASN A 337 -5.02 23.25 -32.53
N LEU A 338 -4.43 24.36 -32.95
CA LEU A 338 -3.05 24.51 -33.42
C LEU A 338 -2.04 24.15 -32.31
N SER A 339 -2.04 22.91 -31.83
CA SER A 339 -0.87 22.34 -31.19
C SER A 339 0.00 21.80 -32.31
N VAL A 340 1.14 22.44 -32.57
CA VAL A 340 2.19 21.87 -33.41
C VAL A 340 2.58 20.53 -32.78
N ARG A 341 2.14 19.42 -33.38
CA ARG A 341 2.58 18.09 -32.98
C ARG A 341 3.96 17.88 -33.54
N LEU A 342 4.94 17.64 -32.68
CA LEU A 342 6.23 17.12 -33.12
C LEU A 342 5.98 15.79 -33.84
N PRO A 343 6.69 15.50 -34.95
CA PRO A 343 6.72 14.16 -35.52
C PRO A 343 7.09 13.14 -34.42
N GLY A 344 6.46 11.96 -34.43
CA GLY A 344 6.67 10.95 -33.38
C GLY A 344 8.15 10.58 -33.20
N GLU A 345 8.89 10.47 -34.31
CA GLU A 345 10.34 10.20 -34.31
C GLU A 345 11.12 11.27 -33.52
N VAL A 346 10.83 12.56 -33.74
CA VAL A 346 11.49 13.66 -33.02
C VAL A 346 11.14 13.64 -31.54
N SER A 347 9.92 13.23 -31.17
CA SER A 347 9.50 13.11 -29.77
C SER A 347 10.26 11.99 -29.07
N ILE A 348 10.47 10.85 -29.74
CA ILE A 348 11.26 9.72 -29.22
C ILE A 348 12.75 10.14 -29.10
N ASP A 349 13.32 10.82 -30.10
CA ASP A 349 14.70 11.32 -30.02
C ASP A 349 14.88 12.28 -28.82
N ILE A 350 13.89 13.14 -28.57
CA ILE A 350 13.87 14.01 -27.39
C ILE A 350 13.83 13.18 -26.11
N ALA A 351 12.98 12.14 -26.07
CA ALA A 351 12.91 11.20 -24.97
C ALA A 351 14.28 10.58 -24.70
N ASP A 352 14.97 10.09 -25.74
CA ASP A 352 16.27 9.43 -25.65
C ASP A 352 17.38 10.32 -25.08
N MET A 353 17.30 11.63 -25.31
CA MET A 353 18.26 12.61 -24.77
C MET A 353 17.99 13.03 -23.31
N MET A 354 16.81 12.72 -22.74
CA MET A 354 16.46 13.14 -21.38
C MET A 354 17.11 12.23 -20.32
N ASP A 355 17.54 12.80 -19.19
CA ASP A 355 17.82 12.00 -18.01
C ASP A 355 16.53 11.36 -17.46
N LEU A 356 16.65 10.33 -16.62
CA LEU A 356 15.50 9.57 -16.13
C LEU A 356 14.52 10.42 -15.29
N ARG A 357 14.99 11.46 -14.59
CA ARG A 357 14.12 12.37 -13.82
C ARG A 357 13.33 13.27 -14.75
N THR A 358 13.99 13.88 -15.73
CA THR A 358 13.35 14.72 -16.73
C THR A 358 12.32 13.91 -17.52
N LEU A 359 12.66 12.67 -17.90
CA LEU A 359 11.76 11.74 -18.55
C LEU A 359 10.54 11.42 -17.66
N THR A 360 10.74 11.18 -16.36
CA THR A 360 9.64 10.93 -15.41
C THR A 360 8.66 12.10 -15.36
N VAL A 361 9.16 13.34 -15.32
CA VAL A 361 8.30 14.54 -15.35
C VAL A 361 7.58 14.66 -16.69
N TRP A 362 8.30 14.46 -17.79
CA TRP A 362 7.76 14.58 -19.15
C TRP A 362 6.60 13.60 -19.40
N ARG A 363 6.71 12.36 -18.91
CA ARG A 363 5.62 11.34 -18.94
C ARG A 363 4.31 11.80 -18.32
N THR A 364 4.36 12.70 -17.33
CA THR A 364 3.15 13.18 -16.65
C THR A 364 2.39 14.25 -17.40
N THR A 365 2.98 14.80 -18.47
CA THR A 365 2.42 15.96 -19.17
C THR A 365 1.32 15.59 -20.17
N CYS A 366 1.41 14.43 -20.85
CA CYS A 366 0.34 13.89 -21.70
C CYS A 366 0.53 12.40 -22.03
N GLN A 367 -0.51 11.76 -22.61
CA GLN A 367 -0.48 10.35 -23.02
C GLN A 367 0.58 10.05 -24.08
N LEU A 368 0.79 10.96 -25.05
CA LEU A 368 1.82 10.75 -26.08
C LEU A 368 3.21 10.65 -25.46
N HIS A 369 3.59 11.62 -24.60
CA HIS A 369 4.88 11.59 -23.89
C HIS A 369 5.02 10.39 -22.95
N LEU A 370 3.91 9.90 -22.38
CA LEU A 370 3.90 8.63 -21.63
C LEU A 370 4.35 7.47 -22.52
N TYR A 371 3.79 7.33 -23.73
CA TYR A 371 4.17 6.30 -24.69
C TYR A 371 5.59 6.46 -25.22
N ASP A 372 5.99 7.67 -25.65
CA ASP A 372 7.32 7.93 -26.20
C ASP A 372 8.42 7.61 -25.18
N SER A 373 8.22 8.04 -23.93
CA SER A 373 9.14 7.70 -22.84
C SER A 373 9.17 6.21 -22.52
N SER A 374 8.10 5.47 -22.78
CA SER A 374 8.05 4.03 -22.53
C SER A 374 8.82 3.26 -23.59
N ILE A 375 8.69 3.67 -24.86
CA ILE A 375 9.50 3.16 -25.96
C ILE A 375 10.99 3.41 -25.68
N SER A 376 11.32 4.64 -25.31
CA SER A 376 12.68 5.07 -24.99
C SER A 376 13.31 4.30 -23.81
N LEU A 377 12.53 4.00 -22.75
CA LEU A 377 12.99 3.15 -21.64
C LEU A 377 13.11 1.68 -22.03
N ALA A 378 12.16 1.16 -22.80
CA ALA A 378 12.21 -0.21 -23.29
C ALA A 378 13.45 -0.43 -24.15
N ASP A 379 13.79 0.51 -25.03
CA ASP A 379 15.00 0.46 -25.86
C ASP A 379 16.29 0.51 -25.02
N THR A 380 16.31 1.33 -23.95
CA THR A 380 17.41 1.36 -22.99
C THR A 380 17.59 0.00 -22.30
N VAL A 381 16.50 -0.60 -21.82
CA VAL A 381 16.50 -1.91 -21.16
C VAL A 381 16.93 -3.02 -22.13
N ASP A 382 16.35 -3.04 -23.32
CA ASP A 382 16.65 -3.98 -24.39
C ASP A 382 18.15 -3.93 -24.76
N THR A 383 18.68 -2.73 -25.02
CA THR A 383 20.10 -2.50 -25.32
C THR A 383 21.03 -3.03 -24.23
N THR A 384 20.70 -2.81 -22.95
CA THR A 384 21.50 -3.34 -21.83
C THR A 384 21.41 -4.86 -21.75
N LEU A 385 20.20 -5.44 -21.86
CA LEU A 385 19.98 -6.89 -21.74
C LEU A 385 20.55 -7.68 -22.94
N ARG A 386 20.56 -7.15 -24.17
CA ARG A 386 21.17 -7.78 -25.36
C ARG A 386 22.65 -8.13 -25.17
N ARG A 387 23.31 -7.54 -24.18
CA ARG A 387 24.71 -7.88 -23.87
C ARG A 387 24.84 -9.18 -23.10
N PHE A 388 23.84 -9.55 -22.32
CA PHE A 388 23.87 -10.74 -21.46
C PHE A 388 22.99 -11.87 -22.01
N PHE A 389 22.00 -11.53 -22.84
CA PHE A 389 21.03 -12.46 -23.40
C PHE A 389 21.01 -12.36 -24.93
N GLN A 390 20.85 -13.49 -25.60
CA GLN A 390 20.59 -13.53 -27.04
C GLN A 390 19.27 -12.85 -27.37
N SER A 391 18.27 -13.01 -26.48
CA SER A 391 16.95 -12.39 -26.60
C SER A 391 16.59 -11.64 -25.30
N PRO A 392 16.52 -10.30 -25.33
CA PRO A 392 16.04 -9.51 -24.19
C PRO A 392 14.62 -9.85 -23.77
N ASP A 393 13.75 -10.23 -24.72
CA ASP A 393 12.39 -10.65 -24.41
C ASP A 393 12.38 -11.89 -23.52
N VAL A 394 13.28 -12.86 -23.79
CA VAL A 394 13.44 -14.04 -22.95
C VAL A 394 13.93 -13.63 -21.56
N ALA A 395 14.89 -12.73 -21.47
CA ALA A 395 15.36 -12.22 -20.18
C ALA A 395 14.22 -11.59 -19.36
N LEU A 396 13.37 -10.78 -19.99
CA LEU A 396 12.22 -10.14 -19.33
C LEU A 396 11.18 -11.18 -18.90
N GLU A 397 10.92 -12.20 -19.71
CA GLU A 397 10.04 -13.33 -19.35
C GLU A 397 10.60 -14.13 -18.16
N LEU A 398 11.92 -14.34 -18.10
CA LEU A 398 12.58 -15.01 -16.98
C LEU A 398 12.46 -14.19 -15.69
N LEU A 399 12.72 -12.88 -15.76
CA LEU A 399 12.58 -11.98 -14.61
C LEU A 399 11.12 -11.94 -14.11
N GLU A 400 10.15 -11.89 -15.02
CA GLU A 400 8.72 -11.91 -14.68
C GLU A 400 8.29 -13.26 -14.06
N GLY A 401 8.73 -14.38 -14.63
CA GLY A 401 8.35 -15.72 -14.18
C GLY A 401 9.00 -16.15 -12.86
N SER A 402 10.06 -15.47 -12.42
CA SER A 402 10.81 -15.78 -11.19
C SER A 402 10.74 -14.70 -10.12
N ASP A 403 9.97 -13.62 -10.34
CA ASP A 403 9.95 -12.41 -9.51
C ASP A 403 11.37 -11.89 -9.19
N ALA A 404 12.27 -12.03 -10.17
CA ALA A 404 13.66 -11.64 -10.04
C ALA A 404 13.87 -10.18 -10.46
N VAL A 405 14.93 -9.57 -9.93
CA VAL A 405 15.31 -8.21 -10.27
C VAL A 405 16.77 -8.15 -10.72
N VAL A 406 17.03 -7.38 -11.76
CA VAL A 406 18.38 -6.95 -12.14
C VAL A 406 18.81 -5.83 -11.21
N CYS A 407 20.03 -5.89 -10.67
CA CYS A 407 20.62 -4.87 -9.82
C CYS A 407 22.07 -4.53 -10.22
N GLY A 408 22.80 -3.83 -9.35
CA GLY A 408 24.23 -3.57 -9.55
C GLY A 408 24.51 -2.64 -10.74
N GLU A 409 25.55 -2.97 -11.51
CA GLU A 409 26.06 -2.12 -12.60
C GLU A 409 25.09 -1.98 -13.78
N ALA A 410 24.40 -3.07 -14.16
CA ALA A 410 23.45 -3.05 -15.26
C ALA A 410 22.22 -2.18 -14.92
N ALA A 411 21.69 -2.31 -13.70
CA ALA A 411 20.60 -1.43 -13.24
C ALA A 411 21.03 0.04 -13.16
N LEU A 412 22.28 0.30 -12.76
CA LEU A 412 22.85 1.65 -12.77
C LEU A 412 22.95 2.21 -14.20
N GLU A 413 23.40 1.41 -15.16
CA GLU A 413 23.48 1.81 -16.57
C GLU A 413 22.10 2.18 -17.12
N ILE A 414 21.07 1.38 -16.81
CA ILE A 414 19.68 1.65 -17.21
C ILE A 414 19.20 2.97 -16.59
N VAL A 415 19.45 3.20 -15.30
CA VAL A 415 19.06 4.45 -14.60
C VAL A 415 19.78 5.67 -15.17
N LEU A 416 21.05 5.51 -15.54
CA LEU A 416 21.89 6.55 -16.12
C LEU A 416 21.75 6.67 -17.64
N ARG A 417 20.94 5.82 -18.27
CA ARG A 417 20.61 5.86 -19.69
C ARG A 417 21.83 5.94 -20.60
N GLY A 418 22.84 5.11 -20.31
CA GLY A 418 24.08 5.06 -21.10
C GLY A 418 25.08 6.19 -20.84
N ALA A 419 24.85 7.05 -19.83
CA ALA A 419 25.84 8.07 -19.43
C ALA A 419 27.12 7.50 -18.81
N ILE A 420 27.16 6.19 -18.54
CA ILE A 420 28.34 5.45 -18.10
C ILE A 420 28.68 4.36 -19.10
N ALA A 421 29.91 3.88 -19.07
CA ALA A 421 30.31 2.78 -19.94
C ALA A 421 29.43 1.53 -19.71
N PRO A 422 29.18 0.74 -20.76
CA PRO A 422 28.51 -0.55 -20.70
C PRO A 422 28.91 -1.42 -19.50
N ALA A 423 27.92 -2.00 -18.82
CA ALA A 423 28.14 -3.04 -17.84
C ALA A 423 28.64 -4.33 -18.50
N ASP A 424 29.66 -4.95 -17.89
CA ASP A 424 30.21 -6.25 -18.29
C ASP A 424 29.74 -7.38 -17.36
N VAL A 425 29.06 -7.00 -16.26
CA VAL A 425 28.53 -7.89 -15.23
C VAL A 425 27.06 -7.57 -15.00
N LEU A 426 26.24 -8.62 -14.93
CA LEU A 426 24.82 -8.55 -14.61
C LEU A 426 24.57 -9.23 -13.27
N ASP A 427 24.09 -8.48 -12.28
CA ASP A 427 23.62 -9.05 -11.02
C ASP A 427 22.10 -9.24 -11.09
N ILE A 428 21.63 -10.45 -10.79
CA ILE A 428 20.22 -10.81 -10.66
C ILE A 428 19.98 -11.29 -9.23
N ILE A 429 18.99 -10.73 -8.55
CA ILE A 429 18.53 -11.25 -7.26
C ILE A 429 17.19 -11.97 -7.48
N VAL A 430 17.04 -13.13 -6.86
CA VAL A 430 15.84 -13.97 -6.91
C VAL A 430 15.59 -14.58 -5.54
N THR A 431 14.34 -14.86 -5.18
CA THR A 431 14.04 -15.55 -3.93
C THR A 431 14.42 -17.03 -4.01
N ASP A 432 14.69 -17.67 -2.88
CA ASP A 432 15.05 -19.09 -2.80
C ASP A 432 14.05 -20.01 -3.50
N GLU A 433 12.77 -19.64 -3.48
CA GLU A 433 11.67 -20.37 -4.13
C GLU A 433 11.87 -20.50 -5.65
N TYR A 434 12.36 -19.45 -6.30
CA TYR A 434 12.50 -19.41 -7.77
C TYR A 434 13.93 -19.58 -8.26
N TYR A 435 14.91 -19.75 -7.35
CA TYR A 435 16.32 -19.82 -7.70
C TYR A 435 16.67 -20.96 -8.67
N ASP A 436 16.30 -22.20 -8.31
CA ASP A 436 16.60 -23.37 -9.15
C ASP A 436 15.83 -23.33 -10.49
N LEU A 437 14.62 -22.76 -10.50
CA LEU A 437 13.82 -22.54 -11.71
C LEU A 437 14.53 -21.56 -12.66
N LEU A 438 14.94 -20.40 -12.15
CA LEU A 438 15.64 -19.37 -12.93
C LEU A 438 16.94 -19.93 -13.52
N ILE A 439 17.75 -20.63 -12.71
CA ILE A 439 18.99 -21.28 -13.17
C ILE A 439 18.70 -22.28 -14.29
N SER A 440 17.71 -23.15 -14.10
CA SER A 440 17.35 -24.18 -15.09
C SER A 440 16.90 -23.56 -16.41
N GLN A 441 16.10 -22.49 -16.35
CA GLN A 441 15.64 -21.79 -17.54
C GLN A 441 16.77 -21.01 -18.24
N LEU A 442 17.70 -20.40 -17.50
CA LEU A 442 18.87 -19.74 -18.09
C LEU A 442 19.76 -20.74 -18.85
N VAL A 443 19.99 -21.93 -18.28
CA VAL A 443 20.73 -23.01 -18.98
C VAL A 443 19.98 -23.42 -20.24
N GLN A 444 18.66 -23.57 -20.16
CA GLN A 444 17.83 -24.05 -21.26
C GLN A 444 17.76 -23.05 -22.43
N TYR A 445 17.52 -21.76 -22.15
CA TYR A 445 17.21 -20.78 -23.19
C TYR A 445 18.44 -20.06 -23.74
N GLU A 446 19.43 -19.76 -22.89
CA GLU A 446 20.60 -18.98 -23.30
C GLU A 446 21.81 -19.86 -23.64
N GLY A 447 21.68 -21.18 -23.47
CA GLY A 447 22.75 -22.13 -23.75
C GLY A 447 23.96 -21.93 -22.82
N VAL A 448 23.72 -21.48 -21.58
CA VAL A 448 24.73 -21.32 -20.52
C VAL A 448 25.19 -22.72 -20.08
N HIS A 449 25.92 -23.42 -20.93
CA HIS A 449 26.14 -24.87 -20.80
C HIS A 449 27.48 -25.26 -20.15
N GLU A 450 28.42 -24.35 -19.93
CA GLU A 450 29.80 -24.80 -19.62
C GLU A 450 30.37 -24.44 -18.25
N LYS A 451 29.77 -23.54 -17.45
CA LYS A 451 30.35 -23.23 -16.13
C LYS A 451 29.43 -22.47 -15.18
N ILE A 452 28.40 -23.13 -14.68
CA ILE A 452 27.74 -22.64 -13.45
C ILE A 452 28.63 -23.01 -12.29
N ILE A 453 29.38 -22.02 -11.79
CA ILE A 453 30.13 -22.17 -10.54
C ILE A 453 29.16 -21.76 -9.44
N ARG A 454 28.52 -22.76 -8.83
CA ARG A 454 27.73 -22.55 -7.62
C ARG A 454 28.70 -22.27 -6.48
N VAL A 455 28.76 -21.02 -6.04
CA VAL A 455 29.52 -20.63 -4.86
C VAL A 455 28.60 -20.82 -3.66
N THR A 456 28.33 -22.08 -3.32
CA THR A 456 27.49 -22.46 -2.15
C THR A 456 28.22 -22.40 -0.83
N ASP A 457 29.56 -22.39 -0.85
CA ASP A 457 30.39 -22.50 0.35
C ASP A 457 31.15 -21.20 0.65
N VAL A 458 30.53 -20.03 0.44
CA VAL A 458 30.94 -18.91 1.28
C VAL A 458 30.49 -19.32 2.68
N ASP A 459 31.41 -19.45 3.62
CA ASP A 459 31.12 -19.78 5.02
C ASP A 459 30.29 -18.61 5.60
N ILE A 460 28.97 -18.61 5.33
CA ILE A 460 28.04 -17.53 5.66
C ILE A 460 28.06 -17.28 7.18
N ASP A 461 28.40 -18.30 7.98
CA ASP A 461 28.60 -18.19 9.43
C ASP A 461 29.70 -17.21 9.83
N GLN A 462 30.69 -16.93 8.95
CA GLN A 462 31.72 -15.91 9.19
C GLN A 462 31.35 -14.53 8.62
N THR A 463 30.25 -14.44 7.87
CA THR A 463 29.88 -13.20 7.21
C THR A 463 29.12 -12.28 8.16
N THR A 464 29.76 -11.15 8.48
CA THR A 464 29.22 -10.13 9.38
C THR A 464 27.98 -9.46 8.77
N GLY A 465 26.78 -9.91 9.14
CA GLY A 465 25.50 -9.19 9.23
C GLY A 465 24.92 -8.44 8.00
N ALA A 466 25.71 -8.13 6.98
CA ALA A 466 25.28 -7.34 5.83
C ALA A 466 24.47 -8.20 4.85
N HIS A 467 24.95 -9.37 4.43
CA HIS A 467 24.21 -10.23 3.49
C HIS A 467 23.73 -11.53 4.12
N ARG A 468 23.32 -11.51 5.41
CA ARG A 468 22.73 -12.68 6.10
C ARG A 468 21.57 -13.32 5.31
N HIS A 469 20.94 -12.53 4.45
CA HIS A 469 19.78 -12.92 3.66
C HIS A 469 20.11 -13.45 2.26
N ILE A 470 21.37 -13.42 1.83
CA ILE A 470 21.79 -14.07 0.59
C ILE A 470 22.23 -15.49 0.95
N THR A 471 21.48 -16.48 0.48
CA THR A 471 21.65 -17.90 0.83
C THR A 471 22.57 -18.63 -0.16
N ALA A 472 22.65 -18.16 -1.40
CA ALA A 472 23.50 -18.73 -2.43
C ALA A 472 23.86 -17.69 -3.49
N VAL A 473 25.04 -17.85 -4.10
CA VAL A 473 25.43 -17.09 -5.30
C VAL A 473 25.91 -18.05 -6.39
N SER A 474 25.34 -17.94 -7.58
CA SER A 474 25.83 -18.60 -8.79
C SER A 474 26.52 -17.61 -9.70
N ARG A 475 27.66 -17.99 -10.26
CA ARG A 475 28.31 -17.27 -11.36
C ARG A 475 28.14 -18.06 -12.65
N CYS A 476 27.62 -17.37 -13.66
CA CYS A 476 27.47 -17.85 -15.03
C CYS A 476 28.41 -17.05 -15.94
N GLU A 477 29.36 -17.73 -16.57
CA GLU A 477 30.25 -17.11 -17.57
C GLU A 477 29.59 -17.18 -18.95
N LEU A 478 29.49 -16.04 -19.63
CA LEU A 478 29.01 -15.93 -21.01
C LEU A 478 30.18 -15.80 -21.99
N TYR A 479 29.92 -15.99 -23.29
CA TYR A 479 30.90 -15.72 -24.34
C TYR A 479 31.35 -14.25 -24.31
N GLY A 480 32.67 -14.03 -24.33
CA GLY A 480 33.24 -12.68 -24.45
C GLY A 480 33.46 -11.92 -23.13
N SER A 481 33.87 -12.63 -22.07
CA SER A 481 34.23 -12.05 -20.75
C SER A 481 33.08 -11.39 -19.98
N ARG A 482 31.83 -11.66 -20.36
CA ARG A 482 30.64 -11.18 -19.64
C ARG A 482 30.20 -12.20 -18.61
N GLU A 483 29.66 -11.70 -17.51
CA GLU A 483 29.31 -12.53 -16.35
C GLU A 483 27.90 -12.21 -15.87
N ILE A 484 27.15 -13.24 -15.48
CA ILE A 484 25.89 -13.10 -14.74
C ILE A 484 26.10 -13.68 -13.34
N TYR A 485 25.82 -12.89 -12.31
CA TYR A 485 25.76 -13.32 -10.93
C TYR A 485 24.30 -13.42 -10.48
N ILE A 486 23.92 -14.58 -9.93
CA ILE A 486 22.56 -14.84 -9.49
C ILE A 486 22.60 -15.05 -7.98
N HIS A 487 21.98 -14.14 -7.25
CA HIS A 487 21.92 -14.11 -5.80
C HIS A 487 20.57 -14.65 -5.35
N SER A 488 20.58 -15.75 -4.60
CA SER A 488 19.40 -16.32 -3.95
C SER A 488 19.18 -15.64 -2.61
N THR A 489 17.93 -15.30 -2.28
CA THR A 489 17.60 -14.72 -0.97
C THR A 489 16.48 -15.45 -0.23
N ASP A 490 16.64 -15.62 1.08
CA ASP A 490 15.62 -16.15 2.00
C ASP A 490 14.49 -15.14 2.29
N MET A 491 14.63 -13.91 1.79
CA MET A 491 13.65 -12.85 1.97
C MET A 491 12.47 -13.05 1.03
N ASN A 492 11.30 -12.58 1.44
CA ASN A 492 10.07 -12.65 0.65
C ASN A 492 10.08 -11.76 -0.62
N SER A 493 11.18 -11.05 -0.92
CA SER A 493 11.31 -10.21 -2.11
C SER A 493 12.77 -10.05 -2.52
N ALA A 494 13.00 -10.18 -3.83
CA ALA A 494 14.30 -9.98 -4.48
C ALA A 494 14.85 -8.54 -4.38
N VAL A 495 14.02 -7.54 -4.01
CA VAL A 495 14.46 -6.15 -3.81
C VAL A 495 15.05 -5.95 -2.41
N SER A 496 14.70 -6.78 -1.43
CA SER A 496 15.10 -6.61 -0.03
C SER A 496 16.63 -6.58 0.17
N PRO A 497 17.43 -7.43 -0.51
CA PRO A 497 18.89 -7.41 -0.32
C PRO A 497 19.58 -6.15 -0.85
N LEU A 498 18.93 -5.33 -1.69
CA LEU A 498 19.50 -4.06 -2.19
C LEU A 498 19.89 -3.12 -1.05
N ALA A 499 19.17 -3.19 0.07
CA ALA A 499 19.46 -2.56 1.35
C ALA A 499 20.92 -2.65 1.81
N LYS A 500 21.57 -3.73 1.41
CA LYS A 500 22.85 -4.20 1.92
C LYS A 500 23.97 -4.06 0.90
N MET A 501 23.68 -3.50 -0.26
CA MET A 501 24.69 -3.24 -1.29
C MET A 501 25.77 -2.26 -0.77
N PRO A 502 27.04 -2.43 -1.18
CA PRO A 502 28.17 -1.68 -0.62
C PRO A 502 28.15 -0.17 -0.92
N CYS A 503 27.41 0.25 -1.95
CA CYS A 503 27.23 1.65 -2.29
C CYS A 503 25.86 1.95 -2.87
N THR A 504 25.43 3.21 -2.80
CA THR A 504 24.11 3.64 -3.28
C THR A 504 23.91 3.47 -4.79
N ALA A 505 24.99 3.41 -5.58
CA ALA A 505 24.92 3.16 -7.01
C ALA A 505 24.48 1.73 -7.36
N MET A 506 24.69 0.77 -6.45
CA MET A 506 24.26 -0.62 -6.62
C MET A 506 22.85 -0.88 -6.05
N MET A 507 22.25 0.11 -5.37
CA MET A 507 20.90 0.04 -4.79
C MET A 507 19.79 0.38 -5.79
N ASN A 508 20.09 0.30 -7.09
CA ASN A 508 19.10 0.46 -8.16
C ASN A 508 18.65 -0.92 -8.62
N PHE A 509 17.43 -1.03 -9.12
CA PHE A 509 16.98 -2.28 -9.72
C PHE A 509 16.10 -2.07 -10.94
N MET A 510 15.93 -3.14 -11.71
CA MET A 510 14.96 -3.26 -12.77
C MET A 510 14.32 -4.66 -12.71
N ASN A 511 13.01 -4.73 -12.87
CA ASN A 511 12.30 -5.98 -13.17
C ASN A 511 11.66 -5.85 -14.56
N SER A 512 10.90 -6.87 -14.98
CA SER A 512 10.29 -6.89 -16.31
C SER A 512 9.37 -5.70 -16.64
N THR A 513 8.90 -4.94 -15.64
CA THR A 513 7.91 -3.87 -15.83
C THR A 513 8.34 -2.50 -15.28
N THR A 514 9.34 -2.45 -14.41
CA THR A 514 9.62 -1.30 -13.55
C THR A 514 11.12 -1.13 -13.33
N ILE A 515 11.56 0.14 -13.26
CA ILE A 515 12.90 0.56 -12.86
C ILE A 515 12.79 1.32 -11.54
N GLY A 516 13.63 0.96 -10.56
CA GLY A 516 13.73 1.59 -9.26
C GLY A 516 15.09 2.23 -9.03
N CYS A 517 15.11 3.47 -8.55
CA CYS A 517 16.32 4.18 -8.14
C CYS A 517 16.17 4.66 -6.69
N ALA A 518 17.00 4.12 -5.79
CA ALA A 518 16.93 4.43 -4.36
C ALA A 518 17.35 5.89 -4.06
N TYR A 519 18.36 6.40 -4.77
CA TYR A 519 18.96 7.72 -4.53
C TYR A 519 19.08 8.54 -5.84
N PRO A 520 17.96 8.92 -6.48
CA PRO A 520 17.96 9.62 -7.77
C PRO A 520 18.77 10.92 -7.77
N ASP A 521 18.83 11.67 -6.66
CA ASP A 521 19.67 12.88 -6.57
C ASP A 521 21.17 12.57 -6.66
N LEU A 522 21.62 11.46 -6.07
CA LEU A 522 23.02 11.03 -6.16
C LEU A 522 23.28 10.38 -7.50
N THR A 523 22.48 9.37 -7.84
CA THR A 523 22.66 8.54 -9.01
C THR A 523 22.68 9.40 -10.28
N LEU A 524 21.67 10.24 -10.51
CA LEU A 524 21.58 11.06 -11.73
C LEU A 524 22.63 12.19 -11.78
N ALA A 525 23.23 12.53 -10.64
CA ALA A 525 24.39 13.42 -10.59
C ALA A 525 25.73 12.68 -10.80
N SER A 526 25.69 11.42 -11.24
CA SER A 526 26.84 10.51 -11.34
C SER A 526 27.64 10.45 -10.05
N LYS A 527 26.94 10.40 -8.91
CA LYS A 527 27.53 10.27 -7.57
C LYS A 527 27.03 9.02 -6.86
N ASN A 528 27.86 8.48 -5.98
CA ASN A 528 27.43 7.44 -5.05
C ASN A 528 27.99 7.69 -3.65
N LEU A 529 27.36 7.08 -2.65
CA LEU A 529 27.91 6.99 -1.30
C LEU A 529 28.32 5.54 -1.07
N VAL A 530 29.57 5.36 -0.66
CA VAL A 530 30.07 4.06 -0.18
C VAL A 530 29.80 3.98 1.31
N CYS A 531 29.21 2.87 1.75
CA CYS A 531 29.04 2.61 3.16
C CYS A 531 30.29 1.87 3.65
N ASP A 532 31.30 2.60 4.15
CA ASP A 532 32.62 2.04 4.49
C ASP A 532 32.58 0.79 5.37
N LYS A 533 31.60 0.67 6.29
CA LYS A 533 31.41 -0.56 7.08
C LYS A 533 30.94 -1.73 6.23
N ILE A 534 29.94 -1.52 5.37
CA ILE A 534 29.42 -2.56 4.46
C ILE A 534 30.45 -2.89 3.39
N ALA A 535 31.12 -1.90 2.82
CA ALA A 535 32.12 -2.09 1.78
C ALA A 535 33.35 -2.87 2.27
N ARG A 536 33.77 -2.66 3.53
CA ARG A 536 34.82 -3.49 4.17
C ARG A 536 34.36 -4.91 4.46
N THR A 537 33.06 -5.10 4.61
CA THR A 537 32.44 -6.42 4.80
C THR A 537 31.78 -6.91 3.52
N ALA A 538 32.07 -6.33 2.34
CA ALA A 538 31.46 -6.75 1.09
C ALA A 538 31.86 -8.21 0.89
N ILE A 539 30.86 -9.08 0.96
CA ILE A 539 31.08 -10.52 1.15
C ILE A 539 31.59 -11.13 -0.15
N PHE A 540 31.18 -10.58 -1.28
CA PHE A 540 31.49 -11.14 -2.58
C PHE A 540 32.57 -10.34 -3.31
N PRO A 541 33.66 -10.99 -3.78
CA PRO A 541 34.73 -10.32 -4.50
C PRO A 541 34.27 -9.50 -5.73
N HIS A 542 33.17 -9.91 -6.38
CA HIS A 542 32.66 -9.21 -7.56
C HIS A 542 31.97 -7.89 -7.22
N GLU A 543 31.41 -7.73 -6.03
CA GLU A 543 30.79 -6.47 -5.57
C GLU A 543 31.85 -5.40 -5.27
N ALA A 544 32.99 -5.81 -4.69
CA ALA A 544 34.13 -4.93 -4.50
C ALA A 544 34.69 -4.46 -5.87
N ALA A 545 34.84 -5.39 -6.81
CA ALA A 545 35.24 -5.08 -8.17
C ALA A 545 34.21 -4.18 -8.88
N ALA A 546 32.91 -4.36 -8.62
CA ALA A 546 31.85 -3.50 -9.15
C ALA A 546 31.99 -2.06 -8.64
N CYS A 547 32.30 -1.85 -7.36
CA CYS A 547 32.57 -0.50 -6.83
C CYS A 547 33.74 0.18 -7.55
N ASP A 548 34.83 -0.55 -7.81
CA ASP A 548 35.98 -0.03 -8.55
C ASP A 548 35.63 0.29 -10.00
N ARG A 549 34.86 -0.56 -10.68
CA ARG A 549 34.37 -0.32 -12.04
C ARG A 549 33.43 0.89 -12.12
N ILE A 550 32.48 1.02 -11.19
CA ILE A 550 31.58 2.17 -11.09
C ILE A 550 32.38 3.47 -10.98
N LYS A 551 33.42 3.49 -10.13
CA LYS A 551 34.33 4.63 -10.01
C LYS A 551 35.10 4.90 -11.30
N ALA A 552 35.64 3.85 -11.95
CA ALA A 552 36.37 3.98 -13.22
C ALA A 552 35.49 4.50 -14.36
N ARG A 553 34.17 4.27 -14.29
CA ARG A 553 33.17 4.78 -15.25
C ARG A 553 32.71 6.22 -15.00
N GLY A 554 33.39 6.94 -14.11
CA GLY A 554 33.13 8.36 -13.87
C GLY A 554 32.05 8.64 -12.82
N VAL A 555 31.55 7.62 -12.11
CA VAL A 555 30.67 7.85 -10.96
C VAL A 555 31.53 8.27 -9.77
N GLN A 556 31.36 9.52 -9.34
CA GLN A 556 32.09 10.08 -8.22
C GLN A 556 31.64 9.44 -6.91
N THR A 557 32.51 8.65 -6.29
CA THR A 557 32.32 8.22 -4.91
C THR A 557 32.50 9.40 -3.98
N VAL A 558 31.39 9.81 -3.37
CA VAL A 558 31.37 10.75 -2.26
C VAL A 558 31.48 9.91 -1.00
N ARG A 559 32.45 10.23 -0.14
CA ARG A 559 32.42 9.69 1.22
C ARG A 559 31.51 10.61 2.03
N PRO A 560 30.57 10.06 2.82
CA PRO A 560 29.92 10.88 3.84
C PRO A 560 31.03 11.54 4.66
N PRO A 561 30.95 12.84 4.99
CA PRO A 561 31.89 13.43 5.93
C PRO A 561 31.88 12.55 7.19
N GLU A 562 33.06 12.25 7.76
CA GLU A 562 33.21 11.38 8.95
C GLU A 562 32.25 11.80 10.09
N ARG A 563 31.86 13.08 10.10
CA ARG A 563 30.87 13.71 10.99
C ARG A 563 29.42 13.23 10.89
N CYS A 564 29.01 12.46 9.87
CA CYS A 564 27.68 11.83 9.89
C CYS A 564 27.57 10.73 10.97
N ALA A 565 28.69 10.18 11.44
CA ALA A 565 28.75 9.30 12.59
C ALA A 565 28.88 10.06 13.93
N ASP A 566 29.35 11.31 13.91
CA ASP A 566 29.77 12.10 15.09
C ASP A 566 28.91 13.35 15.34
N ARG A 567 27.63 13.35 14.93
CA ARG A 567 26.72 14.49 15.14
C ARG A 567 26.45 14.83 16.61
N ALA A 568 26.80 13.94 17.56
CA ALA A 568 26.72 14.22 18.99
C ALA A 568 27.78 15.21 19.51
N GLN A 569 28.91 15.40 18.82
CA GLN A 569 29.99 16.32 19.25
C GLN A 569 30.05 17.66 18.50
N ALA A 570 29.33 17.82 17.39
CA ALA A 570 29.37 19.04 16.58
C ALA A 570 28.43 20.15 17.12
N ARG A 571 28.75 20.71 18.29
CA ARG A 571 28.34 22.07 18.66
C ARG A 571 29.44 23.05 18.27
N LEU A 572 29.47 23.55 17.02
CA LEU A 572 30.29 24.74 16.70
C LEU A 572 29.70 25.59 15.55
N THR A 573 29.36 26.83 15.93
CA THR A 573 29.66 28.12 15.27
C THR A 573 29.19 28.36 13.83
N GLU A 574 27.98 28.90 13.76
CA GLU A 574 27.33 29.90 12.87
C GLU A 574 27.82 30.36 11.48
N ASP A 575 29.02 30.10 10.95
CA ASP A 575 29.50 30.93 9.80
C ASP A 575 29.93 30.24 8.51
N GLN A 576 29.48 29.00 8.22
CA GLN A 576 29.64 28.44 6.86
C GLN A 576 28.38 27.78 6.32
N VAL A 577 28.10 28.06 5.04
CA VAL A 577 27.03 27.46 4.23
C VAL A 577 27.39 25.99 3.97
N GLU A 578 27.23 25.14 4.97
CA GLU A 578 27.29 23.69 4.85
C GLU A 578 25.86 23.12 4.82
N LEU A 579 25.68 21.92 4.28
CA LEU A 579 24.44 21.13 4.25
C LEU A 579 23.98 20.76 5.68
N THR A 580 23.72 21.75 6.53
CA THR A 580 23.28 21.60 7.91
C THR A 580 21.77 21.84 7.96
N GLY A 581 21.02 20.75 7.85
CA GLY A 581 19.58 20.74 8.01
C GLY A 581 19.03 19.32 7.91
N LYS A 582 17.76 19.16 8.33
CA LYS A 582 16.95 17.94 8.12
C LYS A 582 16.97 17.46 6.66
N ASP A 583 17.28 18.35 5.71
CA ASP A 583 17.42 18.07 4.28
C ASP A 583 18.68 17.27 3.91
N GLY A 584 19.71 17.16 4.75
CA GLY A 584 20.87 16.29 4.45
C GLY A 584 20.59 14.80 4.71
N ALA A 585 19.58 14.49 5.53
CA ALA A 585 19.34 13.14 6.04
C ALA A 585 18.81 12.17 4.97
N TYR A 586 18.18 12.67 3.91
CA TYR A 586 17.64 11.79 2.86
C TYR A 586 18.73 11.21 1.95
N LEU A 587 19.88 11.87 1.86
CA LEU A 587 21.04 11.36 1.12
C LEU A 587 21.80 10.31 1.92
N CYS A 588 21.57 10.19 3.23
CA CYS A 588 22.28 9.22 4.05
C CYS A 588 21.88 7.79 3.62
N PRO A 589 22.84 6.92 3.26
CA PRO A 589 22.52 5.55 2.87
C PRO A 589 21.89 4.78 4.02
N LEU A 590 22.14 5.22 5.27
CA LEU A 590 21.65 4.60 6.50
C LEU A 590 20.18 4.94 6.83
N THR A 591 19.59 5.94 6.17
CA THR A 591 18.20 6.32 6.41
C THR A 591 17.26 5.23 5.89
N ALA A 592 16.15 4.98 6.59
CA ALA A 592 15.10 4.09 6.13
C ALA A 592 14.44 4.63 4.87
N ARG A 593 14.37 3.82 3.81
CA ARG A 593 13.87 4.23 2.49
C ARG A 593 13.01 3.13 1.90
N PHE A 594 12.11 3.54 1.03
CA PHE A 594 11.32 2.61 0.22
C PHE A 594 11.17 3.16 -1.20
N PHE A 595 11.23 2.31 -2.21
CA PHE A 595 11.01 2.73 -3.60
C PHE A 595 9.62 3.34 -3.77
N GLY A 596 9.56 4.58 -4.26
CA GLY A 596 8.32 5.35 -4.35
C GLY A 596 8.11 6.32 -3.18
N ASP A 597 9.05 6.39 -2.24
CA ASP A 597 9.13 7.49 -1.28
C ASP A 597 9.45 8.83 -1.97
N ARG A 598 9.34 9.94 -1.24
CA ARG A 598 9.55 11.28 -1.81
C ARG A 598 10.98 11.55 -2.30
N TYR A 599 11.91 10.65 -2.03
CA TYR A 599 13.34 10.81 -2.27
C TYR A 599 13.93 9.71 -3.17
N SER A 600 13.13 8.73 -3.55
CA SER A 600 13.44 7.63 -4.45
C SER A 600 12.61 7.81 -5.71
N MET A 601 12.98 7.08 -6.74
CA MET A 601 12.31 7.16 -8.03
C MET A 601 11.93 5.76 -8.47
N MET A 602 10.75 5.68 -9.06
CA MET A 602 10.23 4.45 -9.62
C MET A 602 9.45 4.80 -10.88
N ILE A 603 9.73 4.08 -11.95
CA ILE A 603 9.17 4.36 -13.26
C ILE A 603 8.84 3.05 -13.96
N SER A 604 7.65 2.98 -14.53
CA SER A 604 7.27 1.83 -15.34
C SER A 604 7.90 1.91 -16.73
N ILE A 605 8.41 0.78 -17.19
CA ILE A 605 8.89 0.58 -18.56
C ILE A 605 7.69 0.58 -19.51
N ASN A 606 6.62 -0.17 -19.18
CA ASN A 606 5.43 -0.29 -20.00
C ASN A 606 4.16 0.13 -19.22
N PRO A 607 3.54 1.28 -19.55
CA PRO A 607 2.43 1.87 -18.80
C PRO A 607 1.16 1.02 -18.88
N ASP A 608 1.00 0.23 -19.94
CA ASP A 608 -0.16 -0.66 -20.14
C ASP A 608 0.00 -1.98 -19.36
N ARG A 609 1.24 -2.31 -18.96
CA ARG A 609 1.59 -3.51 -18.18
C ARG A 609 1.90 -3.21 -16.72
N VAL A 610 1.60 -2.01 -16.21
CA VAL A 610 1.67 -1.74 -14.77
C VAL A 610 0.54 -2.50 -14.10
N ASP A 611 0.76 -3.78 -13.87
CA ASP A 611 0.01 -4.51 -12.89
C ASP A 611 0.38 -3.94 -11.52
N LYS A 612 -0.61 -3.40 -10.81
CA LYS A 612 -0.43 -2.91 -9.45
C LYS A 612 -0.16 -4.06 -8.46
N SER A 613 -0.16 -5.31 -8.92
CA SER A 613 0.23 -6.51 -8.18
C SER A 613 1.72 -6.85 -8.31
N ILE A 614 2.42 -6.35 -9.35
CA ILE A 614 3.85 -6.57 -9.56
C ILE A 614 4.64 -5.56 -8.73
N ILE A 615 5.81 -5.99 -8.23
CA ILE A 615 6.76 -5.17 -7.48
C ILE A 615 6.86 -3.77 -8.12
N PRO A 616 6.68 -2.69 -7.33
CA PRO A 616 6.78 -2.65 -5.86
C PRO A 616 5.55 -2.08 -5.14
N TRP A 617 4.32 -2.50 -5.47
CA TRP A 617 3.14 -2.03 -4.72
C TRP A 617 2.70 -3.07 -3.66
N GLY A 618 3.38 -3.10 -2.48
CA GLY A 618 3.07 -4.02 -1.38
C GLY A 618 3.70 -3.64 -0.03
N ALA A 619 3.62 -4.51 0.98
CA ALA A 619 4.28 -4.32 2.29
C ALA A 619 5.83 -4.38 2.22
N MET A 620 6.38 -4.71 1.05
CA MET A 620 7.76 -5.15 0.83
C MET A 620 8.64 -4.12 0.12
N VAL A 621 8.39 -2.83 0.37
CA VAL A 621 9.13 -1.74 -0.30
C VAL A 621 10.23 -1.17 0.60
N VAL A 622 10.29 -1.55 1.88
CA VAL A 622 11.25 -1.03 2.87
C VAL A 622 12.59 -1.72 2.72
N PHE A 623 13.58 -1.04 2.14
CA PHE A 623 14.94 -1.58 1.94
C PHE A 623 15.94 -1.02 2.95
N ARG A 624 15.50 -0.42 4.07
CA ARG A 624 16.38 -0.27 5.24
C ARG A 624 15.55 0.04 6.48
N LEU A 625 15.70 -0.76 7.53
CA LEU A 625 15.43 -0.33 8.90
C LEU A 625 16.80 -0.18 9.58
N PRO A 626 17.04 0.88 10.37
CA PRO A 626 18.29 1.03 11.07
C PRO A 626 18.48 -0.18 12.01
N THR A 627 19.41 -1.07 11.68
CA THR A 627 20.00 -1.93 12.70
C THR A 627 20.73 -0.98 13.65
N SER A 628 20.18 -0.86 14.86
CA SER A 628 20.70 -0.10 15.99
C SER A 628 22.23 -0.18 16.10
N THR A 629 22.86 0.92 16.54
CA THR A 629 24.29 1.14 16.89
C THR A 629 25.19 1.94 15.92
N GLN A 630 24.72 2.47 14.79
CA GLN A 630 25.66 3.10 13.82
C GLN A 630 25.48 4.60 13.54
N CYS A 631 24.36 5.18 13.98
CA CYS A 631 24.24 6.61 14.24
C CYS A 631 23.65 6.74 15.64
N ASP A 632 24.46 7.07 16.65
CA ASP A 632 23.98 7.33 18.02
C ASP A 632 23.19 8.65 18.13
N GLY A 633 22.81 9.24 17.00
CA GLY A 633 21.84 10.33 16.96
C GLY A 633 20.45 9.74 16.97
N GLU A 634 19.65 10.16 17.95
CA GLU A 634 18.19 10.12 17.94
C GLU A 634 17.67 10.71 16.63
N HIS A 635 17.65 9.90 15.58
CA HIS A 635 16.80 10.12 14.44
C HIS A 635 15.52 9.38 14.78
N GLU A 636 14.62 10.06 15.49
CA GLU A 636 13.20 9.76 15.36
C GLU A 636 12.94 9.67 13.86
N ILE A 637 12.54 8.49 13.43
CA ILE A 637 11.96 8.29 12.11
C ILE A 637 10.89 9.37 11.97
N ASP A 638 11.05 10.25 10.98
CA ASP A 638 10.01 11.23 10.67
C ASP A 638 8.79 10.46 10.17
N VAL A 639 7.91 10.13 11.10
CA VAL A 639 6.65 9.42 10.88
C VAL A 639 5.73 10.16 9.92
N GLU A 640 5.96 11.45 9.68
CA GLU A 640 5.23 12.23 8.67
C GLU A 640 5.76 11.98 7.24
N VAL A 641 6.96 11.41 7.08
CA VAL A 641 7.60 11.13 5.79
C VAL A 641 7.46 9.66 5.39
N LEU A 642 7.24 8.76 6.34
CA LEU A 642 6.90 7.37 6.07
C LEU A 642 5.43 7.23 5.68
N PRO A 643 5.10 6.43 4.63
CA PRO A 643 3.77 5.90 4.47
C PRO A 643 3.42 5.13 5.74
N PRO A 644 2.17 5.24 6.24
CA PRO A 644 1.77 4.54 7.46
C PRO A 644 1.97 3.01 7.41
N THR A 645 2.20 2.41 6.24
CA THR A 645 2.57 1.00 6.07
C THR A 645 3.97 0.65 6.62
N VAL A 646 4.91 1.61 6.73
CA VAL A 646 6.30 1.37 7.15
C VAL A 646 6.46 1.46 8.68
N THR A 647 5.71 2.34 9.35
CA THR A 647 5.71 2.48 10.82
C THR A 647 5.18 1.21 11.52
N LEU A 648 4.37 0.41 10.82
CA LEU A 648 3.82 -0.87 11.30
C LEU A 648 4.85 -2.01 11.40
N LEU A 649 5.97 -1.94 10.68
CA LEU A 649 7.01 -2.97 10.68
C LEU A 649 7.89 -2.93 11.94
N GLU A 650 8.05 -1.78 12.58
CA GLU A 650 8.83 -1.67 13.84
C GLU A 650 8.22 -2.48 14.99
N THR A 651 6.88 -2.62 15.04
CA THR A 651 6.19 -3.39 16.09
C THR A 651 6.31 -4.91 15.88
N VAL A 652 6.46 -5.35 14.62
CA VAL A 652 6.68 -6.77 14.27
C VAL A 652 8.16 -7.13 14.46
N ILE A 653 9.08 -6.20 14.15
CA ILE A 653 10.54 -6.41 14.20
C ILE A 653 11.12 -6.26 15.61
N GLY A 654 10.50 -5.45 16.48
CA GLY A 654 10.86 -5.39 17.90
C GLY A 654 10.75 -6.73 18.64
N GLY A 655 9.91 -7.65 18.13
CA GLY A 655 9.81 -9.04 18.60
C GLY A 655 10.98 -9.93 18.17
N GLU A 656 11.67 -9.62 17.08
CA GLU A 656 12.80 -10.41 16.53
C GLU A 656 14.16 -9.93 17.03
N THR A 657 14.30 -8.65 17.45
CA THR A 657 15.57 -8.08 17.93
C THR A 657 15.77 -8.17 19.45
N GLY A 658 14.80 -8.70 20.22
CA GLY A 658 14.94 -8.95 21.65
C GLY A 658 15.11 -7.70 22.55
N MET A 659 14.60 -6.53 22.13
CA MET A 659 14.69 -5.32 22.95
C MET A 659 13.70 -5.35 24.13
N ARG A 660 14.20 -5.23 25.36
CA ARG A 660 13.38 -5.05 26.57
C ARG A 660 12.86 -3.61 26.64
N HIS A 661 11.58 -3.48 27.02
CA HIS A 661 10.89 -2.23 27.36
C HIS A 661 11.77 -1.28 28.18
N ILE A 662 12.00 -0.07 27.66
CA ILE A 662 12.50 1.07 28.43
C ILE A 662 11.27 1.79 29.00
N GLU A 663 11.12 1.80 30.32
CA GLU A 663 10.12 2.60 31.03
C GLU A 663 10.46 4.09 30.90
N LEU A 664 9.57 4.87 30.30
CA LEU A 664 9.68 6.33 30.26
C LEU A 664 9.03 6.94 31.52
N TYR A 665 9.81 7.78 32.19
CA TYR A 665 9.50 8.55 33.38
C TYR A 665 8.18 9.32 33.27
N LYS A 666 7.32 9.20 34.30
CA LYS A 666 6.20 10.12 34.55
C LYS A 666 6.77 11.45 35.07
N SER A 667 6.46 12.56 34.40
CA SER A 667 6.56 13.90 34.96
C SER A 667 5.16 14.47 35.19
N ASP A 668 4.99 15.04 36.38
CA ASP A 668 3.75 15.57 36.96
C ASP A 668 2.97 16.54 36.03
N VAL A 669 1.67 16.30 35.89
CA VAL A 669 0.72 17.26 35.32
C VAL A 669 -0.39 17.49 36.34
N ALA A 670 -0.56 18.76 36.71
CA ALA A 670 -1.53 19.26 37.67
C ALA A 670 -2.99 18.98 37.27
N GLU A 671 -3.82 18.80 38.30
CA GLU A 671 -5.21 18.38 38.27
C GLU A 671 -6.14 19.30 37.46
N CYS A 672 -7.00 18.67 36.65
CA CYS A 672 -8.22 19.25 36.05
C CYS A 672 -9.40 18.34 36.46
N PRO A 673 -10.63 18.86 36.59
CA PRO A 673 -11.66 18.24 37.42
C PRO A 673 -12.28 16.97 36.81
N GLU A 674 -12.34 15.95 37.67
CA GLU A 674 -13.08 14.68 37.66
C GLU A 674 -13.77 14.25 36.34
N ILE A 675 -13.03 13.48 35.54
CA ILE A 675 -13.62 12.42 34.71
C ILE A 675 -13.89 11.24 35.64
N VAL A 676 -15.17 10.90 35.85
CA VAL A 676 -15.58 9.72 36.61
C VAL A 676 -15.17 8.47 35.82
N ARG A 677 -14.02 7.88 36.18
CA ARG A 677 -13.63 6.54 35.74
C ARG A 677 -14.37 5.51 36.58
N SER A 678 -15.52 5.04 36.12
CA SER A 678 -16.15 3.84 36.68
C SER A 678 -15.54 2.60 36.03
N VAL A 679 -14.62 1.92 36.71
CA VAL A 679 -14.23 0.56 36.36
C VAL A 679 -15.30 -0.38 36.91
N SER A 680 -16.23 -0.80 36.07
CA SER A 680 -17.15 -1.89 36.41
C SER A 680 -16.43 -3.22 36.18
N HIS A 681 -15.78 -3.75 37.22
CA HIS A 681 -15.58 -5.19 37.32
C HIS A 681 -16.87 -5.78 37.89
N GLU A 682 -17.66 -6.45 37.06
CA GLU A 682 -18.65 -7.41 37.53
C GLU A 682 -18.09 -8.84 37.40
N PRO A 683 -18.43 -9.74 38.35
CA PRO A 683 -17.79 -11.04 38.56
C PRO A 683 -18.10 -12.12 37.51
#